data_AF-A0A6P0HI20-F1
#
_entry.id   AF-A0A6P0HI20-F1
#
_cell.length_a   1.000
_cell.length_b   1.000
_cell.length_c   1.000
_cell.angle_alpha   90.00
_cell.angle_beta   90.00
_cell.angle_gamma   90.00
#
_symmetry.space_group_name_H-M   'P 1'
#
loop_
_entity.id
_entity.type
_entity.pdbx_description
1 polymer ?
#
loop_
_entity_poly.entity_id
_entity_poly.type
_entity_poly.pdbx_seq_one_letter_code
_entity_poly.pdbx_strand_id
1 'polypeptide(L)'
;MTTRRGRRGARERLPALLLGVALLVVAGAWTLAAGAASDDRLQEAPVVLVGPDVVTAAVAAELEALPGAELAVGGTDDLDRARTRLADGEVVAVLVIDLAGTQDRLLLSADHTPARDRALVEQARAISTARDRSVVVERGDRLPSAVPSSTTASFLAVAAGFALVVLVSMVWGPVPRTFRRGVVRVAGVGALGAGGGLLATVLASPRAGAVVLAAVVASGLVTLACEALAGLRGLLVAAGLLLVVPLPLVLAGDAWLLAQPWRAVTAWTIVGAATDALSPAVATTTVAWRSGVVLAGSAALALLVLVATRLVLRRLERDGREPGTLTPAPWRRQMALLAATLVASTTAVLAVGLPGTPPPVPPRVNLASTTECVGPGEVTDIDDLNRIADLRATDAFQGGDVGASATLQDGRTVWMFGDTLRGPGASGARFVRNSMLVVAPDCLQVVLPRSGDAVVPDRGGGVGYWPMSVVVLGQPGYDLVEVTAQRVRTTDPDDPFGFENVGPAVATFVVPVGGTPQLVGTTDVGPDDADTTRPMWGAATTSVDGWLYLYGTARPADPAPGTGFSLRVARTRPADVTDPAAWTYWDGAAWGHDPGAAAELIGSDPGVSQTLSVFERDGTWYAVSKRGEVLGSDLVVWTAPAPGGPFTAGPPVAELPSDPDDGLLRYMPLAHPDLLPEDGSVVVSYSQNSTDVGAVLEDPLLYRPRFIRVPLPAPSAS
;
A
#
# COMPACT_ATOMS: atom_id res chain seq x y z
N MET A 1 -43.68 65.13 11.57
CA MET A 1 -43.92 63.71 11.24
C MET A 1 -42.67 62.95 10.74
N THR A 2 -41.46 63.45 11.00
CA THR A 2 -40.18 62.98 10.40
C THR A 2 -39.26 62.21 11.36
N THR A 3 -39.62 62.03 12.63
CA THR A 3 -38.77 61.37 13.64
C THR A 3 -39.10 59.90 13.90
N ARG A 4 -40.19 59.35 13.32
CA ARG A 4 -40.61 57.95 13.53
C ARG A 4 -40.04 56.95 12.50
N ARG A 5 -39.63 57.39 11.30
CA ARG A 5 -39.03 56.51 10.27
C ARG A 5 -37.56 56.16 10.53
N GLY A 6 -36.77 57.08 11.11
CA GLY A 6 -35.34 56.84 11.41
C GLY A 6 -35.08 55.83 12.54
N ARG A 7 -35.97 55.74 13.54
CA ARG A 7 -35.84 54.79 14.67
C ARG A 7 -36.29 53.36 14.34
N ARG A 8 -37.20 53.14 13.37
CA ARG A 8 -37.59 51.79 12.92
C ARG A 8 -36.46 51.10 12.14
N GLY A 9 -35.79 51.81 11.24
CA GLY A 9 -34.70 51.25 10.44
C GLY A 9 -33.46 50.84 11.26
N ALA A 10 -33.20 51.44 12.42
CA ALA A 10 -32.10 51.04 13.30
C ALA A 10 -32.41 49.80 14.15
N ARG A 11 -33.68 49.59 14.53
CA ARG A 11 -34.13 48.42 15.31
C ARG A 11 -34.19 47.12 14.50
N GLU A 12 -34.40 47.18 13.19
CA GLU A 12 -34.38 46.01 12.30
C GLU A 12 -32.97 45.61 11.83
N ARG A 13 -31.99 46.53 11.90
CA ARG A 13 -30.61 46.29 11.42
C ARG A 13 -29.72 45.57 12.43
N LEU A 14 -29.94 45.76 13.72
CA LEU A 14 -29.21 45.07 14.79
C LEU A 14 -29.46 43.55 14.82
N PRO A 15 -30.70 43.04 14.76
CA PRO A 15 -30.95 41.60 14.70
C PRO A 15 -30.43 40.96 13.41
N ALA A 16 -30.49 41.65 12.26
CA ALA A 16 -29.91 41.14 11.02
C ALA A 16 -28.37 41.09 11.04
N LEU A 17 -27.73 42.05 11.72
CA LEU A 17 -26.28 42.04 11.96
C LEU A 17 -25.88 40.90 12.91
N LEU A 18 -26.61 40.75 14.02
CA LEU A 18 -26.40 39.67 14.99
C LEU A 18 -26.65 38.30 14.36
N LEU A 19 -27.66 38.16 13.50
CA LEU A 19 -27.93 36.94 12.73
C LEU A 19 -26.81 36.65 11.72
N GLY A 20 -26.30 37.66 11.01
CA GLY A 20 -25.18 37.49 10.09
C GLY A 20 -23.89 37.07 10.82
N VAL A 21 -23.64 37.63 12.00
CA VAL A 21 -22.52 37.23 12.87
C VAL A 21 -22.73 35.82 13.43
N ALA A 22 -23.95 35.47 13.87
CA ALA A 22 -24.27 34.13 14.33
C ALA A 22 -24.10 33.10 13.21
N LEU A 23 -24.50 33.41 11.97
CA LEU A 23 -24.29 32.55 10.80
C LEU A 23 -22.82 32.38 10.46
N LEU A 24 -21.99 33.43 10.61
CA LEU A 24 -20.54 33.33 10.45
C LEU A 24 -19.89 32.50 11.56
N VAL A 25 -20.36 32.63 12.80
CA VAL A 25 -19.89 31.83 13.93
C VAL A 25 -20.30 30.36 13.77
N VAL A 26 -21.53 30.09 13.31
CA VAL A 26 -22.00 28.73 13.01
C VAL A 26 -21.27 28.15 11.79
N ALA A 27 -21.08 28.93 10.72
CA ALA A 27 -20.30 28.50 9.57
C ALA A 27 -18.83 28.25 9.95
N GLY A 28 -18.24 29.11 10.77
CA GLY A 28 -16.92 28.91 11.37
C GLY A 28 -16.89 27.62 12.17
N ALA A 29 -17.75 27.47 13.18
CA ALA A 29 -17.84 26.28 14.01
C ALA A 29 -18.08 25.00 13.19
N TRP A 30 -18.86 25.07 12.10
CA TRP A 30 -19.09 23.95 11.19
C TRP A 30 -17.86 23.63 10.33
N THR A 31 -17.20 24.65 9.76
CA THR A 31 -15.92 24.49 9.03
C THR A 31 -14.82 23.92 9.93
N LEU A 32 -14.87 24.25 11.22
CA LEU A 32 -13.95 23.77 12.25
C LEU A 32 -14.28 22.36 12.69
N ALA A 33 -15.55 22.02 12.93
CA ALA A 33 -15.95 20.66 13.27
C ALA A 33 -15.68 19.68 12.11
N ALA A 34 -15.86 20.13 10.88
CA ALA A 34 -15.58 19.35 9.69
C ALA A 34 -14.09 19.32 9.29
N GLY A 35 -13.30 20.32 9.72
CA GLY A 35 -11.86 20.40 9.51
C GLY A 35 -11.04 19.72 10.62
N ALA A 36 -11.44 19.84 11.88
CA ALA A 36 -10.81 19.22 13.07
C ALA A 36 -11.12 17.71 13.20
N ALA A 37 -11.91 17.14 12.29
CA ALA A 37 -11.92 15.71 12.04
C ALA A 37 -10.64 15.22 11.34
N SER A 38 -9.69 16.11 11.04
CA SER A 38 -8.32 15.76 10.71
C SER A 38 -7.61 15.27 11.98
N ASP A 39 -7.58 13.94 12.17
CA ASP A 39 -6.45 13.33 12.86
C ASP A 39 -5.14 13.79 12.16
N ASP A 40 -3.97 13.73 12.79
CA ASP A 40 -2.64 14.07 12.22
C ASP A 40 -2.23 13.17 11.01
N ARG A 41 -3.16 12.83 10.12
CA ARG A 41 -3.10 11.85 9.04
C ARG A 41 -2.97 12.54 7.69
N LEU A 42 -2.14 11.96 6.84
CA LEU A 42 -1.95 12.43 5.47
C LEU A 42 -3.08 11.97 4.55
N GLN A 43 -3.47 12.85 3.62
CA GLN A 43 -4.60 12.67 2.70
C GLN A 43 -4.13 12.83 1.24
N GLU A 44 -4.08 11.71 0.53
CA GLU A 44 -3.53 11.46 -0.81
C GLU A 44 -2.08 11.96 -1.03
N ALA A 45 -1.25 11.99 0.02
CA ALA A 45 0.10 12.55 -0.12
C ALA A 45 0.97 11.69 -1.06
N PRO A 46 1.61 12.29 -2.09
CA PRO A 46 2.41 11.53 -3.06
C PRO A 46 3.73 11.10 -2.45
N VAL A 47 3.93 9.78 -2.33
CA VAL A 47 5.13 9.16 -1.77
C VAL A 47 5.70 8.17 -2.79
N VAL A 48 7.02 8.16 -2.94
CA VAL A 48 7.69 7.18 -3.80
C VAL A 48 8.50 6.21 -2.96
N LEU A 49 8.32 4.92 -3.23
CA LEU A 49 9.13 3.85 -2.68
C LEU A 49 10.26 3.53 -3.66
N VAL A 50 11.49 3.47 -3.16
CA VAL A 50 12.67 3.09 -3.96
C VAL A 50 13.11 1.69 -3.56
N GLY A 51 13.05 0.78 -4.51
CA GLY A 51 13.37 -0.64 -4.36
C GLY A 51 12.79 -1.44 -5.54
N PRO A 52 13.03 -2.75 -5.63
CA PRO A 52 12.47 -3.58 -6.71
C PRO A 52 10.95 -3.51 -6.76
N ASP A 53 10.38 -3.58 -7.96
CA ASP A 53 8.93 -3.43 -8.19
C ASP A 53 8.09 -4.40 -7.36
N VAL A 54 8.52 -5.64 -7.19
CA VAL A 54 7.85 -6.65 -6.35
C VAL A 54 7.82 -6.27 -4.87
N VAL A 55 8.90 -5.65 -4.36
CA VAL A 55 8.98 -5.19 -2.96
C VAL A 55 8.19 -3.91 -2.78
N THR A 56 8.35 -2.96 -3.70
CA THR A 56 7.65 -1.68 -3.63
C THR A 56 6.16 -1.83 -3.88
N ALA A 57 5.70 -2.75 -4.73
CA ALA A 57 4.30 -3.07 -4.93
C ALA A 57 3.67 -3.70 -3.68
N ALA A 58 4.36 -4.65 -3.02
CA ALA A 58 3.89 -5.24 -1.77
C ALA A 58 3.80 -4.21 -0.64
N VAL A 59 4.83 -3.36 -0.49
CA VAL A 59 4.84 -2.28 0.52
C VAL A 59 3.82 -1.19 0.18
N ALA A 60 3.59 -0.89 -1.10
CA ALA A 60 2.56 0.05 -1.55
C ALA A 60 1.15 -0.48 -1.26
N ALA A 61 0.87 -1.74 -1.57
CA ALA A 61 -0.42 -2.36 -1.29
C ALA A 61 -0.73 -2.38 0.23
N GLU A 62 0.27 -2.64 1.07
CA GLU A 62 0.12 -2.52 2.52
C GLU A 62 -0.09 -1.07 2.98
N LEU A 63 0.64 -0.12 2.40
CA LEU A 63 0.46 1.31 2.66
C LEU A 63 -0.95 1.79 2.34
N GLU A 64 -1.51 1.30 1.24
CA GLU A 64 -2.89 1.58 0.82
C GLU A 64 -3.93 0.84 1.67
N ALA A 65 -3.58 -0.33 2.21
CA ALA A 65 -4.45 -1.12 3.08
C ALA A 65 -4.47 -0.65 4.55
N LEU A 66 -3.50 0.19 4.97
CA LEU A 66 -3.45 0.72 6.34
C LEU A 66 -4.67 1.63 6.61
N PRO A 67 -5.51 1.31 7.62
CA PRO A 67 -6.67 2.12 7.93
C PRO A 67 -6.25 3.52 8.39
N GLY A 68 -6.58 4.53 7.58
CA GLY A 68 -6.36 5.94 7.92
C GLY A 68 -5.18 6.63 7.23
N ALA A 69 -4.51 6.01 6.26
CA ALA A 69 -3.52 6.68 5.42
C ALA A 69 -3.97 6.63 3.95
N GLU A 70 -4.56 7.71 3.44
CA GLU A 70 -4.70 7.86 1.99
C GLU A 70 -3.33 8.38 1.50
N LEU A 71 -2.43 7.50 1.08
CA LEU A 71 -1.18 7.90 0.41
C LEU A 71 -1.29 7.55 -1.07
N ALA A 72 -0.80 8.43 -1.94
CA ALA A 72 -0.63 8.11 -3.35
C ALA A 72 0.79 7.53 -3.52
N VAL A 73 0.90 6.20 -3.43
CA VAL A 73 2.19 5.51 -3.40
C VAL A 73 2.59 5.06 -4.80
N GLY A 74 3.80 5.40 -5.23
CA GLY A 74 4.40 4.88 -6.46
C GLY A 74 5.71 4.13 -6.19
N GLY A 75 5.98 3.05 -6.91
CA GLY A 75 7.26 2.34 -6.88
C GLY A 75 8.22 2.84 -7.96
N THR A 76 9.52 2.77 -7.69
CA THR A 76 10.59 2.89 -8.69
C THR A 76 11.85 2.17 -8.21
N ASP A 77 12.60 1.59 -9.13
CA ASP A 77 13.93 1.03 -8.89
C ASP A 77 15.05 2.08 -8.91
N ASP A 78 14.78 3.27 -9.48
CA ASP A 78 15.75 4.35 -9.68
C ASP A 78 15.69 5.43 -8.58
N LEU A 79 16.69 5.42 -7.70
CA LEU A 79 16.84 6.40 -6.63
C LEU A 79 17.04 7.84 -7.13
N ASP A 80 17.75 8.04 -8.24
CA ASP A 80 18.06 9.38 -8.76
C ASP A 80 16.84 10.00 -9.43
N ARG A 81 16.02 9.18 -10.10
CA ARG A 81 14.68 9.59 -10.54
C ARG A 81 13.81 9.98 -9.37
N ALA A 82 13.75 9.19 -8.30
CA ALA A 82 12.96 9.51 -7.10
C ALA A 82 13.43 10.81 -6.43
N ARG A 83 14.74 11.04 -6.34
CA ARG A 83 15.32 12.29 -5.81
C ARG A 83 14.97 13.50 -6.66
N THR A 84 14.96 13.35 -7.99
CA THR A 84 14.56 14.43 -8.91
C THR A 84 13.10 14.80 -8.69
N ARG A 85 12.20 13.81 -8.61
CA ARG A 85 10.77 14.02 -8.30
C ARG A 85 10.57 14.69 -6.94
N LEU A 86 11.39 14.35 -5.95
CA LEU A 86 11.38 14.98 -4.62
C LEU A 86 11.88 16.43 -4.65
N ALA A 87 12.92 16.72 -5.43
CA ALA A 87 13.47 18.06 -5.60
C ALA A 87 12.52 18.98 -6.38
N ASP A 88 11.82 18.45 -7.37
CA ASP A 88 10.81 19.16 -8.17
C ASP A 88 9.48 19.34 -7.39
N GLY A 89 9.35 18.69 -6.24
CA GLY A 89 8.16 18.73 -5.39
C GLY A 89 6.96 17.98 -5.95
N GLU A 90 7.18 17.06 -6.89
CA GLU A 90 6.15 16.15 -7.40
C GLU A 90 5.70 15.16 -6.30
N VAL A 91 6.63 14.78 -5.42
CA VAL A 91 6.40 13.89 -4.28
C VAL A 91 6.82 14.58 -2.99
N VAL A 92 6.15 14.29 -1.88
CA VAL A 92 6.45 14.93 -0.59
C VAL A 92 7.52 14.19 0.22
N ALA A 93 7.70 12.89 -0.05
CA ALA A 93 8.69 12.02 0.56
C ALA A 93 9.12 10.88 -0.37
N VAL A 94 10.33 10.37 -0.14
CA VAL A 94 10.85 9.15 -0.78
C VAL A 94 11.31 8.19 0.32
N LEU A 95 10.82 6.95 0.32
CA LEU A 95 11.27 5.88 1.21
C LEU A 95 12.14 4.90 0.43
N VAL A 96 13.43 4.86 0.74
CA VAL A 96 14.40 3.95 0.14
C VAL A 96 14.50 2.70 1.01
N ILE A 97 14.16 1.55 0.42
CA ILE A 97 14.18 0.25 1.09
C ILE A 97 15.56 -0.38 0.90
N ASP A 98 16.30 -0.56 1.99
CA ASP A 98 17.61 -1.21 1.96
C ASP A 98 17.47 -2.74 1.98
N LEU A 99 17.67 -3.40 0.84
CA LEU A 99 17.54 -4.86 0.77
C LEU A 99 18.73 -5.62 1.37
N ALA A 100 19.88 -4.96 1.56
CA ALA A 100 21.08 -5.60 2.11
C ALA A 100 21.11 -5.53 3.65
N GLY A 101 20.31 -4.66 4.26
CA GLY A 101 20.28 -4.40 5.69
C GLY A 101 18.87 -4.22 6.24
N THR A 102 18.76 -3.71 7.46
CA THR A 102 17.49 -3.44 8.16
C THR A 102 17.23 -1.95 8.36
N GLN A 103 17.95 -1.08 7.64
CA GLN A 103 17.86 0.37 7.81
C GLN A 103 17.39 1.06 6.52
N ASP A 104 16.12 1.44 6.50
CA ASP A 104 15.52 2.23 5.44
C ASP A 104 15.88 3.71 5.57
N ARG A 105 15.79 4.45 4.47
CA ARG A 105 16.05 5.90 4.44
C ARG A 105 14.82 6.63 3.97
N LEU A 106 14.30 7.53 4.81
CA LEU A 106 13.21 8.44 4.46
C LEU A 106 13.80 9.80 4.09
N LEU A 107 13.72 10.15 2.81
CA LEU A 107 14.09 11.45 2.28
C LEU A 107 12.87 12.37 2.31
N LEU A 108 12.98 13.50 3.00
CA LEU A 108 11.93 14.51 3.10
C LEU A 108 12.26 15.72 2.23
N SER A 109 11.24 16.27 1.58
CA SER A 109 11.36 17.48 0.77
C SER A 109 11.84 18.69 1.58
N ALA A 110 12.49 19.65 0.91
CA ALA A 110 12.94 20.90 1.53
C ALA A 110 11.78 21.81 1.98
N ASP A 111 10.58 21.64 1.40
CA ASP A 111 9.35 22.38 1.75
C ASP A 111 8.62 21.78 2.96
N HIS A 112 9.35 21.41 4.01
CA HIS A 112 8.78 20.63 5.11
C HIS A 112 7.98 21.49 6.12
N THR A 113 6.82 21.01 6.57
CA THR A 113 6.12 21.54 7.76
C THR A 113 6.32 20.58 8.94
N PRO A 114 6.50 21.06 10.19
CA PRO A 114 6.71 20.16 11.33
C PRO A 114 5.59 19.14 11.56
N ALA A 115 4.35 19.47 11.17
CA ALA A 115 3.21 18.57 11.24
C ALA A 115 3.29 17.48 10.15
N ARG A 116 3.55 17.85 8.89
CA ARG A 116 3.69 16.89 7.78
C ARG A 116 4.89 15.95 7.99
N ASP A 117 6.02 16.47 8.45
CA ASP A 117 7.21 15.67 8.76
C ASP A 117 6.93 14.66 9.87
N ARG A 118 6.20 15.05 10.91
CA ARG A 118 5.84 14.13 11.99
C ARG A 118 4.97 13.00 11.47
N ALA A 119 3.93 13.32 10.70
CA ALA A 119 3.04 12.32 10.10
C ALA A 119 3.78 11.36 9.16
N LEU A 120 4.64 11.88 8.27
CA LEU A 120 5.45 11.07 7.34
C LEU A 120 6.44 10.16 8.10
N VAL A 121 7.11 10.69 9.13
CA VAL A 121 8.05 9.91 9.94
C VAL A 121 7.34 8.87 10.78
N GLU A 122 6.19 9.18 11.37
CA GLU A 122 5.38 8.22 12.14
C GLU A 122 4.87 7.08 11.25
N GLN A 123 4.37 7.38 10.05
CA GLN A 123 3.95 6.35 9.09
C GLN A 123 5.12 5.49 8.60
N ALA A 124 6.23 6.11 8.16
CA ALA A 124 7.42 5.39 7.74
C ALA A 124 7.96 4.48 8.86
N ARG A 125 8.00 4.98 10.11
CA ARG A 125 8.41 4.19 11.28
C ARG A 125 7.42 3.10 11.59
N ALA A 126 6.11 3.32 11.47
CA ALA A 126 5.11 2.27 11.71
C ALA A 126 5.33 1.08 10.75
N ILE A 127 5.58 1.36 9.47
CA ILE A 127 5.83 0.34 8.43
C ILE A 127 7.15 -0.38 8.66
N SER A 128 8.23 0.37 8.87
CA SER A 128 9.54 -0.23 9.10
C SER A 128 9.56 -1.00 10.43
N THR A 129 8.93 -0.49 11.50
CA THR A 129 8.82 -1.21 12.78
C THR A 129 7.96 -2.46 12.64
N ALA A 130 6.88 -2.41 11.83
CA ALA A 130 6.10 -3.60 11.51
C ALA A 130 6.99 -4.67 10.86
N ARG A 131 8.00 -4.27 10.07
CA ARG A 131 8.99 -5.14 9.43
C ARG A 131 10.27 -5.38 10.24
N ASP A 132 10.34 -4.94 11.49
CA ASP A 132 11.56 -4.95 12.32
C ASP A 132 12.78 -4.25 11.68
N ARG A 133 12.51 -3.24 10.86
CA ARG A 133 13.46 -2.32 10.22
C ARG A 133 13.47 -0.97 10.95
N SER A 134 14.55 -0.22 10.78
CA SER A 134 14.71 1.14 11.28
C SER A 134 14.66 2.15 10.13
N VAL A 135 14.18 3.37 10.40
CA VAL A 135 14.17 4.46 9.40
C VAL A 135 15.11 5.57 9.84
N VAL A 136 16.07 5.88 8.98
CA VAL A 136 16.88 7.11 9.09
C VAL A 136 16.21 8.21 8.28
N VAL A 137 16.00 9.35 8.91
CA VAL A 137 15.32 10.49 8.29
C VAL A 137 16.36 11.49 7.81
N GLU A 138 16.44 11.66 6.49
CA GLU A 138 17.27 12.68 5.83
C GLU A 138 16.37 13.85 5.43
N ARG A 139 16.70 15.05 5.91
CA ARG A 139 15.94 16.28 5.62
C ARG A 139 16.77 17.13 4.66
N GLY A 140 16.11 17.71 3.65
CA GLY A 140 16.71 18.77 2.86
C GLY A 140 17.08 19.98 3.72
N ASP A 141 18.02 20.80 3.25
CA ASP A 141 18.48 21.99 3.96
C ASP A 141 17.34 22.98 4.24
N ARG A 142 17.19 23.36 5.52
CA ARG A 142 16.18 24.31 6.00
C ARG A 142 16.42 25.71 5.44
N LEU A 143 15.35 26.36 4.96
CA LEU A 143 15.29 27.82 4.97
C LEU A 143 15.24 28.32 6.44
N PRO A 144 15.86 29.48 6.77
CA PRO A 144 16.02 29.94 8.15
C PRO A 144 14.70 30.00 8.95
N SER A 145 14.73 29.53 10.20
CA SER A 145 13.59 29.38 11.13
C SER A 145 12.87 30.66 11.55
N ALA A 146 13.30 31.83 11.06
CA ALA A 146 12.71 33.13 11.38
C ALA A 146 11.54 33.52 10.45
N VAL A 147 11.27 32.74 9.40
CA VAL A 147 10.22 33.03 8.41
C VAL A 147 8.94 32.28 8.78
N PRO A 148 7.76 32.94 8.85
CA PRO A 148 6.48 32.26 9.03
C PRO A 148 6.25 31.18 7.95
N SER A 149 5.50 30.12 8.25
CA SER A 149 5.11 29.14 7.23
C SER A 149 4.39 29.82 6.06
N SER A 150 4.48 29.24 4.86
CA SER A 150 3.82 29.75 3.65
C SER A 150 2.32 30.00 3.87
N THR A 151 1.65 29.09 4.59
CA THR A 151 0.25 29.21 5.00
C THR A 151 0.01 30.41 5.91
N THR A 152 0.83 30.60 6.95
CA THR A 152 0.70 31.73 7.88
C THR A 152 0.98 33.05 7.18
N ALA A 153 2.03 33.13 6.37
CA ALA A 153 2.37 34.31 5.60
C ALA A 153 1.24 34.70 4.63
N SER A 154 0.65 33.72 3.93
CA SER A 154 -0.48 33.90 3.02
C SER A 154 -1.73 34.39 3.75
N PHE A 155 -2.05 33.81 4.91
CA PHE A 155 -3.19 34.25 5.71
C PHE A 155 -3.01 35.68 6.23
N LEU A 156 -1.81 36.03 6.73
CA LEU A 156 -1.51 37.39 7.19
C LEU A 156 -1.61 38.42 6.06
N ALA A 157 -1.13 38.08 4.86
CA ALA A 157 -1.27 38.93 3.67
C ALA A 157 -2.75 39.19 3.32
N VAL A 158 -3.57 38.13 3.30
CA VAL A 158 -5.01 38.24 3.03
C VAL A 158 -5.71 39.07 4.12
N ALA A 159 -5.41 38.81 5.39
CA ALA A 159 -5.96 39.52 6.53
C ALA A 159 -5.58 41.01 6.52
N ALA A 160 -4.35 41.36 6.12
CA ALA A 160 -3.89 42.74 6.01
C ALA A 160 -4.71 43.53 4.96
N GLY A 161 -4.97 42.93 3.79
CA GLY A 161 -5.82 43.56 2.76
C GLY A 161 -7.26 43.77 3.22
N PHE A 162 -7.86 42.79 3.91
CA PHE A 162 -9.18 42.94 4.52
C PHE A 162 -9.21 44.03 5.61
N ALA A 163 -8.24 44.00 6.53
CA ALA A 163 -8.16 44.94 7.65
C ALA A 163 -7.99 46.40 7.19
N LEU A 164 -7.19 46.63 6.14
CA LEU A 164 -7.03 47.97 5.56
C LEU A 164 -8.37 48.54 5.10
N VAL A 165 -9.19 47.74 4.41
CA VAL A 165 -10.49 48.20 3.91
C VAL A 165 -11.44 48.51 5.07
N VAL A 166 -11.47 47.66 6.10
CA VAL A 166 -12.26 47.91 7.31
C VAL A 166 -11.83 49.21 7.99
N LEU A 167 -10.52 49.47 8.14
CA LEU A 167 -9.98 50.72 8.68
C LEU A 167 -10.38 51.93 7.84
N VAL A 168 -10.20 51.86 6.53
CA VAL A 168 -10.57 52.93 5.59
C VAL A 168 -12.06 53.22 5.66
N SER A 169 -12.90 52.19 5.79
CA SER A 169 -14.36 52.32 5.86
C SER A 169 -14.86 52.78 7.23
N MET A 170 -14.10 52.56 8.31
CA MET A 170 -14.33 53.23 9.60
C MET A 170 -14.10 54.75 9.51
N VAL A 171 -13.05 55.17 8.80
CA VAL A 171 -12.66 56.59 8.71
C VAL A 171 -13.54 57.33 7.71
N TRP A 172 -13.79 56.76 6.53
CA TRP A 172 -14.43 57.44 5.39
C TRP A 172 -15.85 56.94 5.05
N GLY A 173 -16.37 55.93 5.76
CA GLY A 173 -17.69 55.33 5.53
C GLY A 173 -17.70 54.22 4.46
N PRO A 174 -18.82 53.51 4.23
CA PRO A 174 -18.82 52.30 3.40
C PRO A 174 -18.69 52.53 1.90
N VAL A 175 -19.24 53.63 1.37
CA VAL A 175 -19.28 53.87 -0.08
C VAL A 175 -18.50 55.15 -0.42
N PRO A 176 -17.59 55.12 -1.42
CA PRO A 176 -16.87 56.30 -1.85
C PRO A 176 -17.82 57.31 -2.51
N ARG A 177 -18.07 58.44 -1.82
CA ARG A 177 -18.95 59.52 -2.31
C ARG A 177 -18.46 60.23 -3.58
N THR A 178 -17.21 60.06 -3.98
CA THR A 178 -16.62 60.72 -5.16
C THR A 178 -15.69 59.79 -5.93
N PHE A 179 -15.43 60.09 -7.21
CA PHE A 179 -14.49 59.31 -8.05
C PHE A 179 -13.10 59.26 -7.46
N ARG A 180 -12.59 60.42 -7.06
CA ARG A 180 -11.31 60.56 -6.40
C ARG A 180 -11.19 59.69 -5.15
N ARG A 181 -12.23 59.63 -4.30
CA ARG A 181 -12.20 58.78 -3.10
C ARG A 181 -12.17 57.29 -3.43
N GLY A 182 -12.88 56.85 -4.47
CA GLY A 182 -12.80 55.46 -4.93
C GLY A 182 -11.39 55.08 -5.40
N VAL A 183 -10.75 55.94 -6.20
CA VAL A 183 -9.38 55.73 -6.68
C VAL A 183 -8.38 55.68 -5.53
N VAL A 184 -8.52 56.57 -4.53
CA VAL A 184 -7.62 56.57 -3.35
C VAL A 184 -7.71 55.27 -2.54
N ARG A 185 -8.89 54.65 -2.43
CA ARG A 185 -9.03 53.35 -1.74
C ARG A 185 -8.30 52.22 -2.47
N VAL A 186 -8.48 52.15 -3.78
CA VAL A 186 -7.80 51.16 -4.63
C VAL A 186 -6.29 51.37 -4.61
N ALA A 187 -5.84 52.63 -4.70
CA ALA A 187 -4.42 52.98 -4.59
C ALA A 187 -3.84 52.64 -3.21
N GLY A 188 -4.61 52.79 -2.13
CA GLY A 188 -4.20 52.40 -0.78
C GLY A 188 -3.98 50.89 -0.63
N VAL A 189 -4.86 50.07 -1.22
CA VAL A 189 -4.68 48.61 -1.29
C VAL A 189 -3.43 48.25 -2.08
N GLY A 190 -3.22 48.90 -3.23
CA GLY A 190 -2.00 48.71 -4.05
C GLY A 190 -0.72 49.09 -3.31
N ALA A 191 -0.72 50.20 -2.56
CA ALA A 191 0.42 50.64 -1.78
C ALA A 191 0.76 49.69 -0.62
N LEU A 192 -0.26 49.18 0.09
CA LEU A 192 -0.05 48.17 1.14
C LEU A 192 0.51 46.87 0.55
N GLY A 193 -0.05 46.43 -0.58
CA GLY A 193 0.46 45.26 -1.30
C GLY A 193 1.91 45.43 -1.73
N ALA A 194 2.29 46.58 -2.27
CA ALA A 194 3.66 46.87 -2.70
C ALA A 194 4.63 46.87 -1.51
N GLY A 195 4.24 47.47 -0.38
CA GLY A 195 5.03 47.46 0.85
C GLY A 195 5.23 46.04 1.42
N GLY A 196 4.15 45.26 1.50
CA GLY A 196 4.20 43.86 1.94
C GLY A 196 5.02 42.97 1.01
N GLY A 197 4.87 43.13 -0.30
CA GLY A 197 5.64 42.39 -1.31
C GLY A 197 7.13 42.72 -1.29
N LEU A 198 7.49 44.00 -1.11
CA LEU A 198 8.90 44.39 -0.95
C LEU A 198 9.52 43.75 0.30
N LEU A 199 8.80 43.79 1.43
CA LEU A 199 9.24 43.16 2.68
C LEU A 199 9.46 41.65 2.51
N ALA A 200 8.51 40.95 1.88
CA ALA A 200 8.62 39.52 1.62
C ALA A 200 9.74 39.17 0.62
N THR A 201 10.05 40.07 -0.33
CA THR A 201 11.20 39.92 -1.23
C THR A 201 12.51 39.92 -0.48
N VAL A 202 12.65 40.86 0.47
CA VAL A 202 13.87 41.02 1.27
C VAL A 202 14.05 39.88 2.27
N LEU A 203 12.97 39.40 2.87
CA LEU A 203 13.01 38.38 3.91
C LEU A 203 13.05 36.95 3.38
N ALA A 204 12.58 36.70 2.15
CA ALA A 204 12.46 35.35 1.61
C ALA A 204 12.92 35.24 0.14
N SER A 205 12.13 35.73 -0.83
CA SER A 205 12.48 35.62 -2.26
C SER A 205 11.66 36.59 -3.14
N PRO A 206 12.14 36.94 -4.36
CA PRO A 206 11.37 37.73 -5.31
C PRO A 206 9.99 37.13 -5.63
N ARG A 207 9.93 35.80 -5.68
CA ARG A 207 8.68 35.05 -5.85
C ARG A 207 7.74 35.27 -4.68
N ALA A 208 8.24 35.18 -3.44
CA ALA A 208 7.44 35.44 -2.25
C ALA A 208 6.88 36.87 -2.24
N GLY A 209 7.68 37.84 -2.67
CA GLY A 209 7.23 39.22 -2.84
C GLY A 209 6.06 39.39 -3.80
N ALA A 210 6.14 38.75 -4.98
CA ALA A 210 5.07 38.81 -5.98
C ALA A 210 3.77 38.18 -5.46
N VAL A 211 3.85 37.04 -4.76
CA VAL A 211 2.67 36.36 -4.21
C VAL A 211 2.02 37.18 -3.09
N VAL A 212 2.80 37.73 -2.16
CA VAL A 212 2.28 38.58 -1.07
C VAL A 212 1.60 39.84 -1.62
N LEU A 213 2.21 40.51 -2.60
CA LEU A 213 1.59 41.63 -3.31
C LEU A 213 0.23 41.23 -3.91
N ALA A 214 0.19 40.13 -4.66
CA ALA A 214 -1.02 39.66 -5.32
C ALA A 214 -2.12 39.29 -4.31
N ALA A 215 -1.79 38.60 -3.23
CA ALA A 215 -2.72 38.21 -2.19
C ALA A 215 -3.34 39.42 -1.45
N VAL A 216 -2.53 40.40 -1.06
CA VAL A 216 -3.00 41.64 -0.40
C VAL A 216 -3.90 42.44 -1.35
N VAL A 217 -3.51 42.58 -2.61
CA VAL A 217 -4.28 43.33 -3.61
C VAL A 217 -5.61 42.64 -3.90
N ALA A 218 -5.60 41.33 -4.12
CA ALA A 218 -6.81 40.55 -4.39
C ALA A 218 -7.78 40.61 -3.20
N SER A 219 -7.31 40.37 -1.96
CA SER A 219 -8.17 40.39 -0.77
C SER A 219 -8.74 41.78 -0.50
N GLY A 220 -7.94 42.84 -0.65
CA GLY A 220 -8.40 44.22 -0.49
C GLY A 220 -9.44 44.63 -1.54
N LEU A 221 -9.24 44.26 -2.80
CA LEU A 221 -10.21 44.55 -3.88
C LEU A 221 -11.52 43.78 -3.69
N VAL A 222 -11.46 42.49 -3.35
CA VAL A 222 -12.66 41.69 -3.05
C VAL A 222 -13.43 42.30 -1.89
N THR A 223 -12.74 42.72 -0.82
CA THR A 223 -13.38 43.37 0.34
C THR A 223 -14.08 44.67 -0.06
N LEU A 224 -13.44 45.52 -0.88
CA LEU A 224 -14.04 46.74 -1.41
C LEU A 224 -15.27 46.44 -2.30
N ALA A 225 -15.20 45.42 -3.14
CA ALA A 225 -16.28 45.02 -4.03
C ALA A 225 -17.51 44.53 -3.25
N CYS A 226 -17.31 43.64 -2.27
CA CYS A 226 -18.39 43.17 -1.40
C CYS A 226 -19.02 44.32 -0.61
N GLU A 227 -18.19 45.22 -0.03
CA GLU A 227 -18.69 46.41 0.67
C GLU A 227 -19.49 47.34 -0.27
N ALA A 228 -19.06 47.53 -1.51
CA ALA A 228 -19.77 48.36 -2.49
C ALA A 228 -21.15 47.78 -2.86
N LEU A 229 -21.29 46.46 -2.89
CA LEU A 229 -22.54 45.78 -3.23
C LEU A 229 -23.55 45.79 -2.07
N ALA A 230 -23.09 45.57 -0.84
CA ALA A 230 -23.99 45.24 0.28
C ALA A 230 -23.65 45.94 1.61
N GLY A 231 -22.71 46.89 1.61
CA GLY A 231 -22.28 47.61 2.81
C GLY A 231 -21.79 46.67 3.91
N LEU A 232 -22.32 46.83 5.13
CA LEU A 232 -22.02 45.98 6.29
C LEU A 232 -22.17 44.48 6.01
N ARG A 233 -23.23 44.09 5.28
CA ARG A 233 -23.48 42.68 4.93
C ARG A 233 -22.41 42.17 3.98
N GLY A 234 -21.93 43.02 3.09
CA GLY A 234 -20.82 42.71 2.20
C GLY A 234 -19.50 42.49 2.94
N LEU A 235 -19.21 43.28 3.98
CA LEU A 235 -18.04 43.07 4.82
C LEU A 235 -18.10 41.73 5.60
N LEU A 236 -19.28 41.31 6.06
CA LEU A 236 -19.47 39.99 6.65
C LEU A 236 -19.22 38.87 5.63
N VAL A 237 -19.73 39.02 4.40
CA VAL A 237 -19.47 38.05 3.32
C VAL A 237 -17.97 37.99 2.99
N ALA A 238 -17.29 39.14 2.90
CA ALA A 238 -15.84 39.19 2.68
C ALA A 238 -15.06 38.53 3.83
N ALA A 239 -15.44 38.77 5.09
CA ALA A 239 -14.82 38.10 6.24
C ALA A 239 -15.02 36.57 6.18
N GLY A 240 -16.20 36.10 5.80
CA GLY A 240 -16.47 34.68 5.60
C GLY A 240 -15.56 34.07 4.54
N LEU A 241 -15.52 34.67 3.35
CA LEU A 241 -14.75 34.17 2.21
C LEU A 241 -13.23 34.21 2.44
N LEU A 242 -12.73 35.29 3.08
CA LEU A 242 -11.29 35.55 3.18
C LEU A 242 -10.66 35.04 4.47
N LEU A 243 -11.43 34.89 5.55
CA LEU A 243 -10.89 34.55 6.87
C LEU A 243 -11.48 33.26 7.44
N VAL A 244 -12.75 32.93 7.16
CA VAL A 244 -13.42 31.75 7.72
C VAL A 244 -13.25 30.52 6.82
N VAL A 245 -13.56 30.64 5.53
CA VAL A 245 -13.42 29.52 4.56
C VAL A 245 -11.99 28.94 4.50
N PRO A 246 -10.90 29.73 4.55
CA PRO A 246 -9.55 29.17 4.55
C PRO A 246 -9.07 28.67 5.93
N LEU A 247 -9.85 28.83 6.99
CA LEU A 247 -9.45 28.50 8.35
C LEU A 247 -9.02 27.03 8.55
N PRO A 248 -9.67 26.02 7.92
CA PRO A 248 -9.18 24.64 8.00
C PRO A 248 -7.72 24.50 7.56
N LEU A 249 -7.33 25.12 6.44
CA LEU A 249 -5.95 25.11 5.94
C LEU A 249 -4.97 25.79 6.91
N VAL A 250 -5.39 26.89 7.51
CA VAL A 250 -4.55 27.65 8.47
C VAL A 250 -4.31 26.84 9.75
N LEU A 251 -5.33 26.12 10.22
CA LEU A 251 -5.23 25.30 11.43
C LEU A 251 -4.46 24.00 11.20
N ALA A 252 -4.70 23.31 10.07
CA ALA A 252 -3.95 22.13 9.67
C ALA A 252 -2.47 22.47 9.37
N GLY A 253 -2.20 23.71 8.94
CA GLY A 253 -0.86 24.19 8.59
C GLY A 253 -0.37 23.73 7.22
N ASP A 254 -0.88 22.61 6.71
CA ASP A 254 -0.54 22.00 5.43
C ASP A 254 -1.80 21.45 4.74
N ALA A 255 -1.85 21.55 3.40
CA ALA A 255 -3.00 21.10 2.61
C ALA A 255 -3.13 19.58 2.57
N TRP A 256 -2.03 18.83 2.73
CA TRP A 256 -2.02 17.36 2.73
C TRP A 256 -2.58 16.75 4.02
N LEU A 257 -2.87 17.58 5.02
CA LEU A 257 -3.54 17.17 6.27
C LEU A 257 -5.06 17.44 6.21
N LEU A 258 -5.57 18.00 5.10
CA LEU A 258 -6.99 18.28 4.92
C LEU A 258 -7.69 17.15 4.18
N ALA A 259 -8.75 16.60 4.77
CA ALA A 259 -9.66 15.69 4.09
C ALA A 259 -10.48 16.40 3.00
N GLN A 260 -10.97 15.64 2.02
CA GLN A 260 -11.97 16.14 1.08
C GLN A 260 -13.31 16.41 1.80
N PRO A 261 -14.07 17.45 1.41
CA PRO A 261 -13.86 18.37 0.28
C PRO A 261 -12.99 19.59 0.62
N TRP A 262 -12.50 19.73 1.86
CA TRP A 262 -11.84 20.96 2.33
C TRP A 262 -10.54 21.26 1.61
N ARG A 263 -9.78 20.23 1.24
CA ARG A 263 -8.59 20.39 0.40
C ARG A 263 -8.93 21.00 -0.95
N ALA A 264 -9.97 20.50 -1.63
CA ALA A 264 -10.46 21.08 -2.88
C ALA A 264 -10.98 22.51 -2.69
N VAL A 265 -11.77 22.78 -1.66
CA VAL A 265 -12.35 24.10 -1.39
C VAL A 265 -11.27 25.14 -1.09
N THR A 266 -10.33 24.82 -0.21
CA THR A 266 -9.28 25.76 0.24
C THR A 266 -8.29 26.09 -0.88
N ALA A 267 -8.04 25.17 -1.81
CA ALA A 267 -7.20 25.40 -3.00
C ALA A 267 -7.73 26.52 -3.94
N TRP A 268 -9.03 26.83 -3.89
CA TRP A 268 -9.64 27.93 -4.67
C TRP A 268 -9.76 29.24 -3.88
N THR A 269 -9.33 29.27 -2.62
CA THR A 269 -9.29 30.49 -1.82
C THR A 269 -8.04 31.31 -2.15
N ILE A 270 -8.07 32.61 -1.87
CA ILE A 270 -6.88 33.48 -2.03
C ILE A 270 -5.73 33.01 -1.11
N VAL A 271 -6.05 32.51 0.09
CA VAL A 271 -5.05 31.96 1.03
C VAL A 271 -4.42 30.70 0.45
N GLY A 272 -5.23 29.72 0.02
CA GLY A 272 -4.72 28.47 -0.56
C GLY A 272 -3.92 28.69 -1.84
N ALA A 273 -4.42 29.53 -2.76
CA ALA A 273 -3.70 29.88 -3.97
C ALA A 273 -2.35 30.56 -3.71
N ALA A 274 -2.27 31.41 -2.68
CA ALA A 274 -1.03 32.04 -2.25
C ALA A 274 -0.08 31.02 -1.58
N THR A 275 -0.59 30.13 -0.73
CA THR A 275 0.20 29.03 -0.14
C THR A 275 0.80 28.13 -1.22
N ASP A 276 -0.01 27.69 -2.19
CA ASP A 276 0.43 26.88 -3.33
C ASP A 276 1.49 27.63 -4.16
N ALA A 277 1.30 28.93 -4.41
CA ALA A 277 2.24 29.75 -5.16
C ALA A 277 3.56 30.03 -4.43
N LEU A 278 3.60 29.86 -3.11
CA LEU A 278 4.82 29.95 -2.29
C LEU A 278 5.54 28.61 -2.14
N SER A 279 4.86 27.48 -2.36
CA SER A 279 5.50 26.16 -2.31
C SER A 279 6.52 25.99 -3.45
N PRO A 280 7.70 25.38 -3.19
CA PRO A 280 8.65 24.97 -4.22
C PRO A 280 8.07 23.97 -5.23
N ALA A 281 7.01 23.24 -4.87
CA ALA A 281 6.31 22.23 -5.69
C ALA A 281 5.60 22.75 -6.96
N VAL A 282 5.92 23.97 -7.40
CA VAL A 282 5.31 24.65 -8.56
C VAL A 282 5.94 24.23 -9.89
N ALA A 283 6.52 23.05 -9.96
CA ALA A 283 6.96 22.44 -11.22
C ALA A 283 5.82 21.74 -11.99
N THR A 284 4.55 21.83 -11.57
CA THR A 284 3.41 21.41 -12.41
C THR A 284 2.65 22.62 -12.98
N THR A 285 2.44 22.62 -14.30
CA THR A 285 1.78 23.70 -15.06
C THR A 285 0.36 24.02 -14.58
N THR A 286 -0.31 23.04 -13.97
CA THR A 286 -1.71 23.12 -13.53
C THR A 286 -1.88 23.90 -12.23
N VAL A 287 -1.02 23.68 -11.23
CA VAL A 287 -1.06 24.39 -9.94
C VAL A 287 -0.67 25.86 -10.14
N ALA A 288 0.38 26.11 -10.92
CA ALA A 288 0.80 27.46 -11.29
C ALA A 288 -0.33 28.25 -11.98
N TRP A 289 -1.02 27.61 -12.92
CA TRP A 289 -2.19 28.16 -13.60
C TRP A 289 -3.32 28.48 -12.62
N ARG A 290 -3.71 27.52 -11.77
CA ARG A 290 -4.80 27.71 -10.78
C ARG A 290 -4.51 28.88 -9.86
N SER A 291 -3.32 28.93 -9.26
CA SER A 291 -2.96 30.01 -8.33
C SER A 291 -2.94 31.38 -9.02
N GLY A 292 -2.42 31.44 -10.25
CA GLY A 292 -2.46 32.65 -11.07
C GLY A 292 -3.90 33.11 -11.37
N VAL A 293 -4.77 32.18 -11.77
CA VAL A 293 -6.20 32.46 -12.05
C VAL A 293 -6.93 32.93 -10.80
N VAL A 294 -6.72 32.30 -9.65
CA VAL A 294 -7.41 32.70 -8.40
C VAL A 294 -6.95 34.09 -7.97
N LEU A 295 -5.65 34.36 -7.91
CA LEU A 295 -5.12 35.65 -7.44
C LEU A 295 -5.46 36.79 -8.42
N ALA A 296 -5.13 36.63 -9.71
CA ALA A 296 -5.38 37.67 -10.71
C ALA A 296 -6.86 37.79 -11.08
N GLY A 297 -7.56 36.66 -11.20
CA GLY A 297 -8.99 36.61 -11.52
C GLY A 297 -9.86 37.20 -10.43
N SER A 298 -9.57 36.94 -9.15
CA SER A 298 -10.29 37.57 -8.03
C SER A 298 -10.12 39.08 -8.03
N ALA A 299 -8.91 39.58 -8.27
CA ALA A 299 -8.64 41.01 -8.39
C ALA A 299 -9.37 41.64 -9.59
N ALA A 300 -9.32 41.00 -10.76
CA ALA A 300 -9.96 41.49 -11.99
C ALA A 300 -11.49 41.53 -11.84
N LEU A 301 -12.09 40.46 -11.30
CA LEU A 301 -13.53 40.38 -11.05
C LEU A 301 -13.97 41.46 -10.06
N ALA A 302 -13.22 41.64 -8.96
CA ALA A 302 -13.51 42.68 -7.98
C ALA A 302 -13.44 44.09 -8.58
N LEU A 303 -12.47 44.36 -9.46
CA LEU A 303 -12.39 45.64 -10.20
C LEU A 303 -13.59 45.83 -11.13
N LEU A 304 -14.00 44.80 -11.86
CA LEU A 304 -15.19 44.85 -12.72
C LEU A 304 -16.46 45.14 -11.91
N VAL A 305 -16.64 44.50 -10.76
CA VAL A 305 -17.75 44.77 -9.84
C VAL A 305 -17.71 46.23 -9.39
N LEU A 306 -16.55 46.73 -8.95
CA LEU A 306 -16.41 48.14 -8.53
C LEU A 306 -16.76 49.13 -9.64
N VAL A 307 -16.37 48.85 -10.89
CA VAL A 307 -16.73 49.67 -12.06
C VAL A 307 -18.23 49.57 -12.35
N ALA A 308 -18.82 48.37 -12.35
CA ALA A 308 -20.23 48.15 -12.62
C ALA A 308 -21.13 48.81 -11.56
N THR A 309 -20.85 48.59 -10.27
CA THR A 309 -21.56 49.24 -9.16
C THR A 309 -21.53 50.76 -9.32
N ARG A 310 -20.40 51.31 -9.75
CA ARG A 310 -20.26 52.73 -10.01
C ARG A 310 -21.09 53.23 -11.19
N LEU A 311 -21.14 52.48 -12.29
CA LEU A 311 -21.97 52.83 -13.45
C LEU A 311 -23.45 52.82 -13.07
N VAL A 312 -23.88 51.86 -12.25
CA VAL A 312 -25.24 51.80 -11.71
C VAL A 312 -25.54 52.98 -10.78
N LEU A 313 -24.65 53.31 -9.85
CA LEU A 313 -24.82 54.47 -8.96
C LEU A 313 -24.93 55.78 -9.75
N ARG A 314 -24.10 55.96 -10.79
CA ARG A 314 -24.20 57.13 -11.69
C ARG A 314 -25.52 57.20 -12.45
N ARG A 315 -26.11 56.06 -12.84
CA ARG A 315 -27.45 56.02 -13.46
C ARG A 315 -28.54 56.41 -12.46
N LEU A 316 -28.49 55.86 -11.24
CA LEU A 316 -29.45 56.17 -10.18
C LEU A 316 -29.39 57.65 -9.73
N GLU A 317 -28.19 58.24 -9.69
CA GLU A 317 -27.98 59.68 -9.44
C GLU A 317 -28.59 60.54 -10.56
N ARG A 318 -28.48 60.12 -11.82
CA ARG A 318 -29.14 60.80 -12.96
C ARG A 318 -30.66 60.68 -12.91
N ASP A 319 -31.17 59.56 -12.39
CA ASP A 319 -32.61 59.29 -12.25
C ASP A 319 -33.23 59.92 -10.98
N GLY A 320 -32.47 60.71 -10.21
CA GLY A 320 -32.96 61.45 -9.04
C GLY A 320 -33.26 60.60 -7.80
N ARG A 321 -32.77 59.35 -7.73
CA ARG A 321 -32.91 58.48 -6.55
C ARG A 321 -31.69 58.63 -5.63
N GLU A 322 -31.87 59.25 -4.47
CA GLU A 322 -30.82 59.32 -3.45
C GLU A 322 -30.62 57.97 -2.72
N PRO A 323 -29.41 57.38 -2.70
CA PRO A 323 -29.11 56.21 -1.89
C PRO A 323 -29.10 56.60 -0.40
N GLY A 324 -29.87 55.87 0.43
CA GLY A 324 -29.99 56.17 1.86
C GLY A 324 -28.66 56.12 2.61
N THR A 325 -28.12 57.28 2.98
CA THR A 325 -26.84 57.38 3.71
C THR A 325 -27.03 57.22 5.22
N LEU A 326 -26.25 56.34 5.85
CA LEU A 326 -26.07 56.33 7.31
C LEU A 326 -25.06 57.41 7.74
N THR A 327 -25.30 58.05 8.88
CA THR A 327 -24.37 59.01 9.50
C THR A 327 -23.15 58.31 10.14
N PRO A 328 -21.98 58.97 10.27
CA PRO A 328 -20.71 58.30 10.62
C PRO A 328 -20.65 57.68 12.03
N ALA A 329 -21.38 58.21 13.01
CA ALA A 329 -21.30 57.80 14.41
C ALA A 329 -21.92 56.41 14.72
N PRO A 330 -23.15 56.07 14.27
CA PRO A 330 -23.70 54.73 14.46
C PRO A 330 -22.95 53.65 13.66
N TRP A 331 -22.36 54.01 12.51
CA TRP A 331 -21.54 53.11 11.69
C TRP A 331 -20.25 52.67 12.40
N ARG A 332 -19.55 53.60 13.07
CA ARG A 332 -18.32 53.30 13.84
C ARG A 332 -18.57 52.33 15.00
N ARG A 333 -19.71 52.44 15.69
CA ARG A 333 -20.10 51.51 16.77
C ARG A 333 -20.40 50.10 16.22
N GLN A 334 -21.05 50.01 15.05
CA GLN A 334 -21.33 48.72 14.41
C GLN A 334 -20.06 48.02 13.91
N MET A 335 -19.09 48.78 13.40
CA MET A 335 -17.77 48.26 12.99
C MET A 335 -16.93 47.76 14.17
N ALA A 336 -16.91 48.50 15.28
CA ALA A 336 -16.20 48.07 16.48
C ALA A 336 -16.80 46.79 17.09
N LEU A 337 -18.13 46.65 17.06
CA LEU A 337 -18.81 45.43 17.51
C LEU A 337 -18.44 44.23 16.63
N LEU A 338 -18.46 44.41 15.30
CA LEU A 338 -18.12 43.39 14.31
C LEU A 338 -16.68 42.88 14.49
N ALA A 339 -15.72 43.79 14.65
CA ALA A 339 -14.32 43.45 14.90
C ALA A 339 -14.14 42.71 16.23
N ALA A 340 -14.77 43.19 17.31
CA ALA A 340 -14.67 42.54 18.63
C ALA A 340 -15.29 41.13 18.64
N THR A 341 -16.42 40.92 17.94
CA THR A 341 -17.05 39.59 17.88
C THR A 341 -16.25 38.62 17.00
N LEU A 342 -15.63 39.08 15.91
CA LEU A 342 -14.75 38.26 15.08
C LEU A 342 -13.52 37.78 15.89
N VAL A 343 -12.90 38.68 16.66
CA VAL A 343 -11.75 38.33 17.53
C VAL A 343 -12.17 37.33 18.61
N ALA A 344 -13.27 37.58 19.32
CA ALA A 344 -13.73 36.69 20.40
C ALA A 344 -14.13 35.29 19.92
N SER A 345 -14.75 35.18 18.75
CA SER A 345 -15.11 33.88 18.16
C SER A 345 -13.89 33.10 17.67
N THR A 346 -12.88 33.78 17.12
CA THR A 346 -11.60 33.14 16.75
C THR A 346 -10.86 32.58 17.97
N THR A 347 -10.89 33.27 19.12
CA THR A 347 -10.23 32.81 20.35
C THR A 347 -10.96 31.62 21.01
N ALA A 348 -12.29 31.59 20.99
CA ALA A 348 -13.08 30.51 21.60
C ALA A 348 -12.93 29.18 20.84
N VAL A 349 -12.74 29.26 19.53
CA VAL A 349 -12.52 28.11 18.64
C VAL A 349 -11.19 27.42 18.90
N LEU A 350 -10.12 28.19 19.13
CA LEU A 350 -8.78 27.67 19.41
C LEU A 350 -8.69 26.92 20.76
N ALA A 351 -9.66 27.12 21.66
CA ALA A 351 -9.66 26.52 22.99
C ALA A 351 -10.32 25.13 23.08
N VAL A 352 -11.00 24.65 22.03
CA VAL A 352 -11.83 23.42 22.06
C VAL A 352 -11.20 22.22 21.31
N GLY A 353 -10.13 22.42 20.54
CA GLY A 353 -9.53 21.39 19.67
C GLY A 353 -8.47 20.48 20.32
N LEU A 354 -8.79 19.75 21.38
CA LEU A 354 -7.96 18.62 21.85
C LEU A 354 -8.84 17.43 22.29
N PRO A 355 -8.90 16.37 21.49
CA PRO A 355 -8.74 14.98 21.96
C PRO A 355 -7.81 14.21 21.00
N GLY A 356 -7.21 13.05 21.27
CA GLY A 356 -7.31 12.05 22.33
C GLY A 356 -6.45 10.86 21.88
N THR A 357 -6.05 10.03 22.85
CA THR A 357 -5.19 8.84 22.76
C THR A 357 -5.49 7.83 21.63
N PRO A 358 -4.48 7.15 21.05
CA PRO A 358 -4.68 6.09 20.06
C PRO A 358 -4.96 4.70 20.69
N PRO A 359 -5.80 3.84 20.07
CA PRO A 359 -5.88 2.41 20.37
C PRO A 359 -5.20 1.57 19.24
N PRO A 360 -5.16 0.23 19.36
CA PRO A 360 -3.96 -0.60 19.42
C PRO A 360 -3.36 -1.03 18.06
N VAL A 361 -2.09 -1.45 18.09
CA VAL A 361 -1.33 -2.05 16.98
C VAL A 361 -1.72 -3.53 16.78
N PRO A 362 -1.93 -3.99 15.53
CA PRO A 362 -1.57 -5.38 15.14
C PRO A 362 -1.03 -5.51 13.69
N PRO A 363 -0.58 -6.70 13.26
CA PRO A 363 0.64 -7.44 13.58
C PRO A 363 1.80 -7.17 12.58
N ARG A 364 2.94 -7.84 12.81
CA ARG A 364 4.29 -7.60 12.25
C ARG A 364 4.56 -8.41 10.97
N VAL A 365 5.40 -7.90 10.06
CA VAL A 365 5.96 -8.56 8.87
C VAL A 365 7.44 -8.92 9.09
N ASN A 366 7.86 -9.99 8.41
CA ASN A 366 8.99 -10.85 8.69
C ASN A 366 10.37 -10.28 8.33
N LEU A 367 11.32 -10.37 9.26
CA LEU A 367 12.74 -10.62 8.97
C LEU A 367 13.00 -12.09 9.34
N ALA A 368 13.14 -12.95 8.33
CA ALA A 368 13.59 -14.32 8.56
C ALA A 368 15.13 -14.34 8.67
N SER A 369 15.65 -15.06 9.66
CA SER A 369 17.07 -15.39 9.78
C SER A 369 17.30 -16.85 9.36
N THR A 370 18.56 -17.29 9.42
CA THR A 370 18.91 -18.71 9.29
C THR A 370 19.54 -19.23 10.57
N THR A 371 19.42 -20.53 10.82
CA THR A 371 20.23 -21.20 11.85
C THR A 371 21.72 -21.10 11.54
N GLU A 372 22.55 -21.46 12.51
CA GLU A 372 23.97 -21.72 12.23
C GLU A 372 24.12 -22.78 11.14
N CYS A 373 25.21 -22.64 10.39
CA CYS A 373 25.56 -23.53 9.30
C CYS A 373 25.92 -24.91 9.84
N VAL A 374 25.23 -25.96 9.37
CA VAL A 374 25.59 -27.35 9.64
C VAL A 374 26.13 -27.98 8.36
N GLY A 375 27.36 -28.46 8.39
CA GLY A 375 27.96 -29.13 7.23
C GLY A 375 27.26 -30.46 6.93
N PRO A 376 26.61 -30.63 5.77
CA PRO A 376 25.92 -31.88 5.42
C PRO A 376 26.90 -33.01 5.05
N GLY A 377 28.17 -32.68 4.82
CA GLY A 377 29.14 -33.57 4.20
C GLY A 377 29.05 -33.51 2.68
N GLU A 378 29.95 -34.23 1.99
CA GLU A 378 29.92 -34.33 0.54
C GLU A 378 28.68 -35.11 0.08
N VAL A 379 28.08 -34.68 -1.03
CA VAL A 379 26.92 -35.33 -1.66
C VAL A 379 27.30 -35.78 -3.06
N THR A 380 27.54 -37.07 -3.21
CA THR A 380 27.92 -37.72 -4.46
C THR A 380 26.87 -38.70 -4.95
N ASP A 381 26.12 -39.32 -4.04
CA ASP A 381 25.12 -40.33 -4.37
C ASP A 381 23.84 -40.25 -3.51
N ILE A 382 22.95 -41.22 -3.69
CA ILE A 382 21.67 -41.33 -2.99
C ILE A 382 21.85 -41.70 -1.51
N ASP A 383 22.89 -42.46 -1.17
CA ASP A 383 23.18 -42.85 0.21
C ASP A 383 23.63 -41.62 1.01
N ASP A 384 24.36 -40.69 0.38
CA ASP A 384 24.70 -39.39 0.95
C ASP A 384 23.45 -38.55 1.27
N LEU A 385 22.50 -38.48 0.34
CA LEU A 385 21.23 -37.76 0.55
C LEU A 385 20.41 -38.37 1.69
N ASN A 386 20.31 -39.70 1.74
CA ASN A 386 19.60 -40.41 2.80
C ASN A 386 20.29 -40.26 4.16
N ARG A 387 21.63 -40.26 4.20
CA ARG A 387 22.38 -39.93 5.42
C ARG A 387 22.08 -38.51 5.90
N ILE A 388 22.00 -37.54 4.99
CA ILE A 388 21.67 -36.15 5.32
C ILE A 388 20.23 -36.03 5.83
N ALA A 389 19.28 -36.74 5.22
CA ALA A 389 17.89 -36.78 5.69
C ALA A 389 17.78 -37.34 7.13
N ASP A 390 18.69 -38.23 7.52
CA ASP A 390 18.80 -38.77 8.88
C ASP A 390 19.54 -37.85 9.86
N LEU A 391 20.08 -36.71 9.41
CA LEU A 391 20.75 -35.76 10.31
C LEU A 391 19.72 -35.01 11.18
N ARG A 392 19.95 -35.05 12.49
CA ARG A 392 19.29 -34.19 13.49
C ARG A 392 20.12 -32.94 13.74
N ALA A 393 20.38 -32.20 12.66
CA ALA A 393 21.35 -31.10 12.62
C ALA A 393 21.02 -29.95 13.60
N THR A 394 19.74 -29.60 13.76
CA THR A 394 19.30 -28.47 14.60
C THR A 394 17.96 -28.75 15.25
N ASP A 395 17.69 -28.16 16.42
CA ASP A 395 16.35 -28.23 17.02
C ASP A 395 15.27 -27.62 16.13
N ALA A 396 15.63 -26.69 15.23
CA ALA A 396 14.67 -26.07 14.33
C ALA A 396 14.03 -27.03 13.31
N PHE A 397 14.59 -28.23 13.10
CA PHE A 397 14.08 -29.21 12.14
C PHE A 397 14.45 -30.65 12.54
N GLN A 398 13.50 -31.43 13.05
CA GLN A 398 13.70 -32.82 13.54
C GLN A 398 12.90 -33.87 12.76
N GLY A 399 11.71 -33.54 12.28
CA GLY A 399 10.90 -34.32 11.33
C GLY A 399 10.21 -33.38 10.33
N GLY A 400 9.89 -33.85 9.12
CA GLY A 400 9.09 -33.08 8.16
C GLY A 400 8.78 -33.88 6.89
N ASP A 401 7.68 -33.54 6.23
CA ASP A 401 7.25 -34.14 4.96
C ASP A 401 7.34 -33.19 3.76
N VAL A 402 6.87 -33.67 2.60
CA VAL A 402 6.98 -33.03 1.28
C VAL A 402 8.43 -33.03 0.78
N GLY A 403 9.20 -31.97 1.05
CA GLY A 403 10.56 -31.81 0.56
C GLY A 403 10.65 -31.32 -0.89
N ALA A 404 9.75 -30.44 -1.33
CA ALA A 404 9.82 -29.81 -2.66
C ALA A 404 11.05 -28.91 -2.75
N SER A 405 11.78 -28.92 -3.87
CA SER A 405 13.03 -28.16 -3.98
C SER A 405 13.26 -27.52 -5.33
N ALA A 406 14.08 -26.46 -5.32
CA ALA A 406 14.51 -25.76 -6.52
C ALA A 406 15.90 -25.12 -6.31
N THR A 407 16.67 -25.04 -7.39
CA THR A 407 18.03 -24.48 -7.38
C THR A 407 17.99 -22.97 -7.59
N LEU A 408 18.65 -22.23 -6.69
CA LEU A 408 18.85 -20.78 -6.78
C LEU A 408 19.96 -20.45 -7.79
N GLN A 409 19.97 -19.21 -8.29
CA GLN A 409 20.96 -18.76 -9.27
C GLN A 409 22.40 -18.76 -8.72
N ASP A 410 22.56 -18.79 -7.40
CA ASP A 410 23.86 -18.84 -6.72
C ASP A 410 24.34 -20.27 -6.40
N GLY A 411 23.62 -21.28 -6.88
CA GLY A 411 23.95 -22.70 -6.73
C GLY A 411 23.50 -23.33 -5.41
N ARG A 412 22.91 -22.55 -4.49
CA ARG A 412 22.21 -23.10 -3.32
C ARG A 412 20.87 -23.70 -3.74
N THR A 413 20.31 -24.58 -2.93
CA THR A 413 18.98 -25.16 -3.14
C THR A 413 18.05 -24.74 -2.01
N VAL A 414 16.85 -24.27 -2.35
CA VAL A 414 15.76 -24.11 -1.37
C VAL A 414 14.98 -25.40 -1.28
N TRP A 415 14.68 -25.82 -0.05
CA TRP A 415 13.86 -26.99 0.24
C TRP A 415 12.68 -26.55 1.09
N MET A 416 11.47 -26.82 0.61
CA MET A 416 10.22 -26.49 1.26
C MET A 416 9.58 -27.77 1.80
N PHE A 417 9.29 -27.77 3.10
CA PHE A 417 8.69 -28.89 3.81
C PHE A 417 7.31 -28.52 4.30
N GLY A 418 6.42 -29.50 4.36
CA GLY A 418 5.11 -29.37 4.97
C GLY A 418 5.21 -29.41 6.49
N ASP A 419 4.27 -30.13 7.09
CA ASP A 419 4.18 -30.29 8.52
C ASP A 419 5.56 -30.70 9.09
N THR A 420 6.10 -29.88 9.98
CA THR A 420 7.49 -29.96 10.44
C THR A 420 7.53 -30.08 11.95
N LEU A 421 8.10 -31.18 12.44
CA LEU A 421 8.40 -31.41 13.84
C LEU A 421 9.74 -30.76 14.22
N ARG A 422 9.72 -29.92 15.24
CA ARG A 422 10.87 -29.27 15.84
C ARG A 422 11.24 -29.90 17.18
N GLY A 423 12.51 -29.78 17.54
CA GLY A 423 13.09 -30.23 18.79
C GLY A 423 12.63 -29.38 19.98
N PRO A 424 12.75 -29.90 21.22
CA PRO A 424 12.31 -29.18 22.43
C PRO A 424 13.02 -27.85 22.66
N GLY A 425 14.23 -27.67 22.12
CA GLY A 425 15.00 -26.42 22.23
C GLY A 425 14.65 -25.37 21.18
N ALA A 426 13.76 -25.67 20.22
CA ALA A 426 13.36 -24.71 19.20
C ALA A 426 12.46 -23.61 19.77
N SER A 427 12.63 -22.38 19.28
CA SER A 427 11.71 -21.29 19.56
C SER A 427 10.40 -21.45 18.78
N GLY A 428 9.26 -21.17 19.43
CA GLY A 428 7.94 -21.18 18.78
C GLY A 428 7.23 -22.52 18.91
N ALA A 429 6.30 -22.79 17.99
CA ALA A 429 5.52 -24.03 17.99
C ALA A 429 6.41 -25.24 17.71
N ARG A 430 6.16 -26.35 18.43
CA ARG A 430 6.86 -27.64 18.22
C ARG A 430 6.51 -28.26 16.87
N PHE A 431 5.30 -28.01 16.38
CA PHE A 431 4.81 -28.47 15.09
C PHE A 431 4.35 -27.26 14.30
N VAL A 432 4.94 -27.04 13.13
CA VAL A 432 4.58 -25.94 12.22
C VAL A 432 4.12 -26.49 10.89
N ARG A 433 3.18 -25.80 10.23
CA ARG A 433 2.54 -26.28 8.99
C ARG A 433 3.46 -26.33 7.77
N ASN A 434 4.54 -25.56 7.83
CA ASN A 434 5.55 -25.55 6.78
C ASN A 434 6.87 -25.00 7.32
N SER A 435 7.96 -25.40 6.67
CA SER A 435 9.30 -24.89 6.94
C SER A 435 10.14 -24.82 5.67
N MET A 436 11.25 -24.07 5.72
CA MET A 436 12.16 -23.92 4.59
C MET A 436 13.60 -24.12 5.05
N LEU A 437 14.38 -24.85 4.25
CA LEU A 437 15.82 -24.95 4.37
C LEU A 437 16.48 -24.28 3.17
N VAL A 438 17.67 -23.73 3.38
CA VAL A 438 18.58 -23.27 2.33
C VAL A 438 19.84 -24.10 2.45
N VAL A 439 20.20 -24.79 1.37
CA VAL A 439 21.29 -25.77 1.35
C VAL A 439 22.33 -25.35 0.31
N ALA A 440 23.53 -25.03 0.78
CA ALA A 440 24.74 -24.91 -0.02
C ALA A 440 25.55 -26.22 0.06
N PRO A 441 26.55 -26.45 -0.81
CA PRO A 441 27.34 -27.68 -0.82
C PRO A 441 27.96 -28.05 0.55
N ASP A 442 28.37 -27.05 1.34
CA ASP A 442 29.01 -27.22 2.63
C ASP A 442 28.15 -26.72 3.81
N CYS A 443 26.89 -26.33 3.54
CA CYS A 443 26.08 -25.63 4.53
C CYS A 443 24.59 -25.92 4.42
N LEU A 444 24.02 -26.55 5.44
CA LEU A 444 22.59 -26.71 5.63
C LEU A 444 22.10 -25.74 6.71
N GLN A 445 21.08 -24.95 6.39
CA GLN A 445 20.47 -23.99 7.31
C GLN A 445 18.95 -24.01 7.24
N VAL A 446 18.29 -23.86 8.38
CA VAL A 446 16.82 -23.70 8.47
C VAL A 446 16.50 -22.21 8.46
N VAL A 447 15.53 -21.80 7.65
CA VAL A 447 14.98 -20.44 7.62
C VAL A 447 14.02 -20.27 8.79
N LEU A 448 14.31 -19.28 9.64
CA LEU A 448 13.57 -19.00 10.87
C LEU A 448 12.88 -17.63 10.75
N PRO A 449 11.54 -17.58 10.59
CA PRO A 449 10.83 -16.33 10.68
C PRO A 449 10.92 -15.79 12.12
N ARG A 450 10.95 -14.47 12.29
CA ARG A 450 11.03 -13.86 13.62
C ARG A 450 9.85 -14.21 14.54
N SER A 451 8.68 -14.52 13.97
CA SER A 451 7.53 -15.00 14.74
C SER A 451 7.84 -16.29 15.50
N GLY A 452 8.79 -17.10 15.00
CA GLY A 452 9.01 -18.46 15.46
C GLY A 452 8.00 -19.47 14.91
N ASP A 453 7.10 -19.05 14.02
CA ASP A 453 6.05 -19.91 13.43
C ASP A 453 6.52 -20.56 12.11
N ALA A 454 5.57 -20.99 11.28
CA ALA A 454 5.80 -21.45 9.92
C ALA A 454 6.33 -20.33 9.01
N VAL A 455 7.12 -20.67 7.98
CA VAL A 455 7.72 -19.68 7.06
C VAL A 455 6.66 -18.99 6.18
N VAL A 456 5.59 -19.71 5.86
CA VAL A 456 4.31 -19.16 5.39
C VAL A 456 3.34 -19.23 6.56
N PRO A 457 3.03 -18.10 7.21
CA PRO A 457 2.26 -18.10 8.45
C PRO A 457 0.80 -18.49 8.20
N ASP A 458 0.21 -19.20 9.15
CA ASP A 458 -1.21 -19.56 9.14
C ASP A 458 -2.08 -18.30 9.20
N ARG A 459 -3.26 -18.35 8.58
CA ARG A 459 -4.25 -17.27 8.68
C ARG A 459 -5.35 -17.64 9.69
N GLY A 460 -6.15 -16.63 10.07
CA GLY A 460 -7.28 -16.83 10.98
C GLY A 460 -8.26 -17.92 10.50
N GLY A 461 -8.98 -18.54 11.43
CA GLY A 461 -9.93 -19.62 11.13
C GLY A 461 -9.31 -21.02 11.05
N GLY A 462 -8.09 -21.20 11.57
CA GLY A 462 -7.42 -22.50 11.62
C GLY A 462 -6.96 -23.00 10.24
N VAL A 463 -6.65 -22.08 9.33
CA VAL A 463 -6.20 -22.40 7.97
C VAL A 463 -4.70 -22.17 7.86
N GLY A 464 -3.97 -23.27 7.64
CA GLY A 464 -2.53 -23.26 7.33
C GLY A 464 -2.25 -23.53 5.86
N TYR A 465 -0.97 -23.50 5.51
CA TYR A 465 -0.51 -23.69 4.13
C TYR A 465 0.46 -24.88 4.06
N TRP A 466 0.10 -25.90 3.28
CA TRP A 466 0.98 -27.03 2.96
C TRP A 466 1.59 -26.84 1.57
N PRO A 467 2.93 -26.72 1.46
CA PRO A 467 3.61 -26.53 0.20
C PRO A 467 3.45 -27.76 -0.69
N MET A 468 3.36 -27.52 -2.00
CA MET A 468 3.20 -28.55 -3.02
C MET A 468 4.36 -28.52 -4.01
N SER A 469 4.72 -27.33 -4.52
CA SER A 469 5.76 -27.15 -5.53
C SER A 469 6.51 -25.83 -5.32
N VAL A 470 7.75 -25.77 -5.83
CA VAL A 470 8.63 -24.61 -5.71
C VAL A 470 9.23 -24.32 -7.08
N VAL A 471 9.16 -23.06 -7.52
CA VAL A 471 9.79 -22.59 -8.76
C VAL A 471 10.65 -21.37 -8.46
N VAL A 472 11.85 -21.34 -9.05
CA VAL A 472 12.79 -20.22 -8.98
C VAL A 472 12.69 -19.41 -10.27
N LEU A 473 12.50 -18.10 -10.11
CA LEU A 473 12.46 -17.12 -11.18
C LEU A 473 13.62 -16.14 -10.96
N GLY A 474 14.71 -16.34 -11.70
CA GLY A 474 15.92 -15.53 -11.55
C GLY A 474 15.71 -14.07 -11.92
N GLN A 475 16.17 -13.16 -11.06
CA GLN A 475 16.29 -11.73 -11.32
C GLN A 475 17.75 -11.30 -11.11
N PRO A 476 18.18 -10.16 -11.68
CA PRO A 476 19.51 -9.63 -11.39
C PRO A 476 19.71 -9.36 -9.88
N GLY A 477 20.57 -10.16 -9.24
CA GLY A 477 20.98 -9.99 -7.83
C GLY A 477 20.08 -10.65 -6.78
N TYR A 478 18.94 -11.23 -7.18
CA TYR A 478 18.07 -12.01 -6.29
C TYR A 478 17.20 -12.98 -7.08
N ASP A 479 16.71 -14.03 -6.43
CA ASP A 479 15.71 -14.92 -6.98
C ASP A 479 14.33 -14.60 -6.41
N LEU A 480 13.30 -14.74 -7.23
CA LEU A 480 11.94 -14.91 -6.74
C LEU A 480 11.65 -16.40 -6.64
N VAL A 481 11.25 -16.83 -5.46
CA VAL A 481 10.88 -18.22 -5.20
C VAL A 481 9.38 -18.27 -4.98
N GLU A 482 8.68 -18.82 -5.97
CA GLU A 482 7.24 -19.05 -5.92
C GLU A 482 6.97 -20.42 -5.32
N VAL A 483 6.29 -20.46 -4.19
CA VAL A 483 5.86 -21.68 -3.51
C VAL A 483 4.37 -21.83 -3.69
N THR A 484 3.93 -22.79 -4.51
CA THR A 484 2.52 -23.15 -4.56
C THR A 484 2.19 -24.03 -3.37
N ALA A 485 1.06 -23.75 -2.73
CA ALA A 485 0.62 -24.42 -1.52
C ALA A 485 -0.88 -24.70 -1.59
N GLN A 486 -1.33 -25.71 -0.85
CA GLN A 486 -2.73 -25.91 -0.56
C GLN A 486 -3.06 -25.32 0.81
N ARG A 487 -4.21 -24.66 0.89
CA ARG A 487 -4.79 -24.18 2.14
C ARG A 487 -5.47 -25.34 2.83
N VAL A 488 -5.16 -25.55 4.10
CA VAL A 488 -5.64 -26.68 4.89
C VAL A 488 -6.30 -26.17 6.14
N ARG A 489 -7.58 -26.51 6.33
CA ARG A 489 -8.35 -26.17 7.52
C ARG A 489 -8.34 -27.35 8.48
N THR A 490 -8.02 -27.11 9.74
CA THR A 490 -8.22 -28.10 10.81
C THR A 490 -9.71 -28.23 11.13
N THR A 491 -10.25 -29.45 11.01
CA THR A 491 -11.64 -29.79 11.34
C THR A 491 -11.75 -30.43 12.72
N ASP A 492 -10.75 -31.21 13.12
CA ASP A 492 -10.62 -31.79 14.46
C ASP A 492 -9.14 -31.76 14.91
N PRO A 493 -8.78 -30.92 15.91
CA PRO A 493 -7.39 -30.84 16.39
C PRO A 493 -6.87 -32.10 17.10
N ASP A 494 -7.77 -32.97 17.57
CA ASP A 494 -7.41 -34.20 18.30
C ASP A 494 -7.26 -35.41 17.37
N ASP A 495 -7.67 -35.27 16.09
CA ASP A 495 -7.51 -36.28 15.04
C ASP A 495 -6.37 -35.89 14.08
N PRO A 496 -5.30 -36.71 13.94
CA PRO A 496 -4.24 -36.47 12.95
C PRO A 496 -4.74 -36.36 11.50
N PHE A 497 -5.92 -36.93 11.19
CA PHE A 497 -6.58 -36.84 9.89
C PHE A 497 -7.74 -35.83 9.87
N GLY A 498 -7.92 -35.07 10.95
CA GLY A 498 -8.96 -34.05 11.14
C GLY A 498 -8.67 -32.76 10.37
N PHE A 499 -8.57 -32.83 9.05
CA PHE A 499 -8.35 -31.68 8.19
C PHE A 499 -9.07 -31.78 6.84
N GLU A 500 -9.24 -30.64 6.19
CA GLU A 500 -9.75 -30.55 4.82
C GLU A 500 -8.94 -29.55 3.98
N ASN A 501 -8.73 -29.88 2.71
CA ASN A 501 -8.08 -28.99 1.75
C ASN A 501 -9.11 -28.03 1.17
N VAL A 502 -8.89 -26.72 1.31
CA VAL A 502 -9.91 -25.71 1.01
C VAL A 502 -9.57 -24.84 -0.20
N GLY A 503 -8.41 -25.03 -0.80
CA GLY A 503 -8.07 -24.44 -2.09
C GLY A 503 -6.61 -24.03 -2.24
N PRO A 504 -6.19 -23.62 -3.43
CA PRO A 504 -4.80 -23.31 -3.73
C PRO A 504 -4.36 -21.93 -3.18
N ALA A 505 -3.06 -21.75 -3.02
CA ALA A 505 -2.40 -20.51 -2.66
C ALA A 505 -0.99 -20.43 -3.28
N VAL A 506 -0.47 -19.22 -3.39
CA VAL A 506 0.90 -18.94 -3.87
C VAL A 506 1.60 -18.06 -2.84
N ALA A 507 2.74 -18.50 -2.32
CA ALA A 507 3.60 -17.70 -1.45
C ALA A 507 4.86 -17.29 -2.22
N THR A 508 5.12 -15.99 -2.28
CA THR A 508 6.26 -15.41 -2.99
C THR A 508 7.35 -15.05 -2.00
N PHE A 509 8.55 -15.58 -2.21
CA PHE A 509 9.74 -15.21 -1.45
C PHE A 509 10.74 -14.47 -2.34
N VAL A 510 11.44 -13.50 -1.76
CA VAL A 510 12.63 -12.90 -2.36
C VAL A 510 13.87 -13.50 -1.68
N VAL A 511 14.82 -13.97 -2.48
CA VAL A 511 16.07 -14.55 -2.00
C VAL A 511 17.23 -13.79 -2.63
N PRO A 512 17.84 -12.82 -1.91
CA PRO A 512 19.06 -12.19 -2.40
C PRO A 512 20.15 -13.24 -2.64
N VAL A 513 21.01 -13.01 -3.63
CA VAL A 513 22.19 -13.85 -3.86
C VAL A 513 23.04 -13.90 -2.59
N GLY A 514 23.31 -15.11 -2.09
CA GLY A 514 23.97 -15.35 -0.80
C GLY A 514 23.16 -14.97 0.45
N GLY A 515 21.93 -14.45 0.29
CA GLY A 515 21.06 -13.99 1.37
C GLY A 515 20.06 -15.04 1.84
N THR A 516 19.27 -14.66 2.85
CA THR A 516 18.20 -15.49 3.43
C THR A 516 16.85 -15.23 2.74
N PRO A 517 16.07 -16.27 2.40
CA PRO A 517 14.72 -16.10 1.88
C PRO A 517 13.83 -15.25 2.78
N GLN A 518 13.16 -14.27 2.19
CA GLN A 518 12.20 -13.40 2.87
C GLN A 518 10.84 -13.54 2.22
N LEU A 519 9.81 -13.87 3.01
CA LEU A 519 8.43 -13.90 2.52
C LEU A 519 8.00 -12.48 2.12
N VAL A 520 7.62 -12.30 0.85
CA VAL A 520 7.06 -11.05 0.33
C VAL A 520 5.56 -11.01 0.60
N GLY A 521 4.87 -12.12 0.36
CA GLY A 521 3.44 -12.24 0.60
C GLY A 521 2.88 -13.60 0.22
N THR A 522 1.63 -13.84 0.61
CA THR A 522 0.86 -15.05 0.29
C THR A 522 -0.46 -14.66 -0.33
N THR A 523 -0.80 -15.26 -1.45
CA THR A 523 -2.03 -15.01 -2.20
C THR A 523 -2.89 -16.26 -2.25
N ASP A 524 -4.12 -16.15 -1.75
CA ASP A 524 -5.13 -17.18 -1.82
C ASP A 524 -5.78 -17.22 -3.20
N VAL A 525 -5.78 -18.38 -3.85
CA VAL A 525 -6.36 -18.55 -5.19
C VAL A 525 -7.79 -19.08 -5.06
N GLY A 526 -8.76 -18.17 -5.14
CA GLY A 526 -10.20 -18.47 -5.07
C GLY A 526 -10.73 -18.66 -3.64
N PRO A 527 -12.06 -18.82 -3.48
CA PRO A 527 -12.68 -18.99 -2.17
C PRO A 527 -12.33 -20.33 -1.54
N ASP A 528 -12.41 -20.38 -0.22
CA ASP A 528 -12.32 -21.63 0.55
C ASP A 528 -13.48 -22.57 0.21
N ASP A 529 -13.16 -23.76 -0.25
CA ASP A 529 -14.10 -24.80 -0.64
C ASP A 529 -13.45 -26.18 -0.57
N ALA A 530 -14.08 -27.11 0.15
CA ALA A 530 -13.57 -28.46 0.35
C ALA A 530 -13.97 -29.43 -0.78
N ASP A 531 -14.63 -28.96 -1.84
CA ASP A 531 -15.01 -29.77 -3.00
C ASP A 531 -13.76 -30.33 -3.72
N THR A 532 -13.52 -31.63 -3.55
CA THR A 532 -12.37 -32.33 -4.14
C THR A 532 -12.45 -32.45 -5.66
N THR A 533 -13.61 -32.21 -6.26
CA THR A 533 -13.78 -32.23 -7.72
C THR A 533 -13.18 -31.00 -8.39
N ARG A 534 -12.91 -29.93 -7.61
CA ARG A 534 -12.22 -28.74 -8.08
C ARG A 534 -10.71 -28.98 -8.14
N PRO A 535 -10.02 -28.60 -9.24
CA PRO A 535 -8.57 -28.73 -9.31
C PRO A 535 -7.83 -27.89 -8.27
N MET A 536 -6.96 -28.55 -7.49
CA MET A 536 -5.96 -27.92 -6.63
C MET A 536 -4.78 -27.45 -7.49
N TRP A 537 -4.92 -26.28 -8.10
CA TRP A 537 -3.88 -25.70 -8.97
C TRP A 537 -2.56 -25.47 -8.24
N GLY A 538 -1.44 -25.83 -8.88
CA GLY A 538 -0.11 -25.74 -8.29
C GLY A 538 0.33 -27.00 -7.54
N ALA A 539 -0.39 -28.11 -7.69
CA ALA A 539 0.03 -29.44 -7.26
C ALA A 539 1.39 -29.86 -7.84
N ALA A 540 1.69 -29.36 -9.05
CA ALA A 540 3.04 -29.26 -9.59
C ALA A 540 3.14 -27.97 -10.40
N THR A 541 4.31 -27.33 -10.36
CA THR A 541 4.55 -26.08 -11.09
C THR A 541 5.89 -26.16 -11.81
N THR A 542 5.95 -25.71 -13.06
CA THR A 542 7.20 -25.67 -13.83
C THR A 542 7.25 -24.46 -14.75
N SER A 543 8.45 -23.90 -14.95
CA SER A 543 8.69 -22.72 -15.78
C SER A 543 9.43 -23.13 -17.04
N VAL A 544 8.81 -22.93 -18.21
CA VAL A 544 9.38 -23.28 -19.51
C VAL A 544 9.01 -22.18 -20.51
N ASP A 545 9.98 -21.71 -21.30
CA ASP A 545 9.79 -20.71 -22.37
C ASP A 545 9.00 -19.45 -21.96
N GLY A 546 9.24 -18.95 -20.74
CA GLY A 546 8.60 -17.73 -20.22
C GLY A 546 7.15 -17.91 -19.79
N TRP A 547 6.65 -19.14 -19.74
CA TRP A 547 5.37 -19.52 -19.15
C TRP A 547 5.60 -20.27 -17.85
N LEU A 548 4.73 -20.00 -16.87
CA LEU A 548 4.59 -20.81 -15.68
C LEU A 548 3.40 -21.73 -15.88
N TYR A 549 3.62 -23.04 -15.89
CA TYR A 549 2.59 -24.07 -15.97
C TYR A 549 2.22 -24.52 -14.57
N LEU A 550 0.94 -24.44 -14.24
CA LEU A 550 0.37 -24.87 -12.96
C LEU A 550 -0.51 -26.08 -13.19
N TYR A 551 -0.04 -27.24 -12.76
CA TYR A 551 -0.82 -28.46 -12.82
C TYR A 551 -1.76 -28.55 -11.62
N GLY A 552 -3.01 -28.92 -11.88
CA GLY A 552 -4.05 -29.04 -10.88
C GLY A 552 -4.50 -30.48 -10.72
N THR A 553 -4.63 -30.94 -9.48
CA THR A 553 -5.13 -32.27 -9.14
C THR A 553 -6.57 -32.21 -8.62
N ALA A 554 -7.44 -33.10 -9.09
CA ALA A 554 -8.82 -33.20 -8.63
C ALA A 554 -9.26 -34.65 -8.50
N ARG A 555 -10.23 -34.95 -7.64
CA ARG A 555 -10.73 -36.31 -7.42
C ARG A 555 -12.26 -36.31 -7.32
N PRO A 556 -12.96 -37.35 -7.80
CA PRO A 556 -14.41 -37.45 -7.66
C PRO A 556 -14.84 -37.29 -6.21
N ALA A 557 -16.07 -36.79 -6.02
CA ALA A 557 -16.71 -36.81 -4.70
C ALA A 557 -16.86 -38.26 -4.22
N ASP A 558 -16.65 -38.49 -2.93
CA ASP A 558 -16.73 -39.81 -2.27
C ASP A 558 -15.96 -40.93 -3.00
N PRO A 559 -14.66 -40.75 -3.24
CA PRO A 559 -13.90 -41.67 -4.07
C PRO A 559 -13.64 -43.00 -3.35
N ALA A 560 -13.65 -44.11 -4.09
CA ALA A 560 -13.30 -45.41 -3.54
C ALA A 560 -11.86 -45.42 -2.97
N PRO A 561 -11.56 -46.24 -1.95
CA PRO A 561 -10.19 -46.42 -1.47
C PRO A 561 -9.25 -46.80 -2.62
N GLY A 562 -8.10 -46.12 -2.72
CA GLY A 562 -7.11 -46.36 -3.78
C GLY A 562 -7.36 -45.63 -5.10
N THR A 563 -8.44 -44.84 -5.23
CA THR A 563 -8.56 -43.85 -6.31
C THR A 563 -7.54 -42.74 -6.09
N GLY A 564 -6.81 -42.33 -7.12
CA GLY A 564 -5.91 -41.18 -7.06
C GLY A 564 -6.59 -39.90 -7.53
N PHE A 565 -5.77 -38.94 -7.97
CA PHE A 565 -6.22 -37.67 -8.52
C PHE A 565 -6.06 -37.66 -10.04
N SER A 566 -6.98 -36.96 -10.70
CA SER A 566 -6.88 -36.56 -12.10
C SER A 566 -5.97 -35.34 -12.23
N LEU A 567 -5.32 -35.16 -13.38
CA LEU A 567 -4.39 -34.07 -13.66
C LEU A 567 -4.94 -33.15 -14.75
N ARG A 568 -4.86 -31.83 -14.54
CA ARG A 568 -5.18 -30.78 -15.51
C ARG A 568 -4.07 -29.74 -15.52
N VAL A 569 -4.04 -28.85 -16.52
CA VAL A 569 -3.01 -27.80 -16.59
C VAL A 569 -3.59 -26.42 -16.88
N ALA A 570 -3.08 -25.44 -16.14
CA ALA A 570 -3.21 -24.02 -16.39
C ALA A 570 -1.83 -23.44 -16.72
N ARG A 571 -1.79 -22.24 -17.31
CA ARG A 571 -0.58 -21.47 -17.46
C ARG A 571 -0.84 -19.97 -17.27
N THR A 572 0.20 -19.28 -16.83
CA THR A 572 0.24 -17.82 -16.69
C THR A 572 1.65 -17.31 -16.94
N ARG A 573 1.84 -15.99 -17.05
CA ARG A 573 3.19 -15.42 -17.01
C ARG A 573 3.69 -15.41 -15.56
N PRO A 574 4.99 -15.59 -15.32
CA PRO A 574 5.53 -15.60 -13.96
C PRO A 574 5.15 -14.37 -13.13
N ALA A 575 5.13 -13.18 -13.73
CA ALA A 575 4.73 -11.93 -13.05
C ALA A 575 3.24 -11.88 -12.65
N ASP A 576 2.40 -12.69 -13.28
CA ASP A 576 0.94 -12.72 -13.10
C ASP A 576 0.50 -13.97 -12.31
N VAL A 577 1.42 -14.68 -11.65
CA VAL A 577 1.11 -15.93 -10.92
C VAL A 577 0.14 -15.69 -9.76
N THR A 578 0.20 -14.53 -9.12
CA THR A 578 -0.70 -14.13 -8.03
C THR A 578 -2.01 -13.52 -8.52
N ASP A 579 -2.24 -13.41 -9.83
CA ASP A 579 -3.51 -12.96 -10.42
C ASP A 579 -4.22 -14.13 -11.14
N PRO A 580 -5.17 -14.81 -10.48
CA PRO A 580 -5.93 -15.90 -11.08
C PRO A 580 -6.72 -15.49 -12.32
N ALA A 581 -7.04 -14.21 -12.51
CA ALA A 581 -7.78 -13.73 -13.68
C ALA A 581 -6.91 -13.73 -14.95
N ALA A 582 -5.58 -13.69 -14.81
CA ALA A 582 -4.63 -13.76 -15.91
C ALA A 582 -4.39 -15.20 -16.41
N TRP A 583 -4.82 -16.21 -15.65
CA TRP A 583 -4.54 -17.61 -15.96
C TRP A 583 -5.35 -18.06 -17.19
N THR A 584 -4.74 -18.98 -17.94
CA THR A 584 -5.40 -19.69 -19.04
C THR A 584 -5.30 -21.20 -18.82
N TYR A 585 -6.32 -21.93 -19.22
CA TYR A 585 -6.52 -23.34 -18.96
C TYR A 585 -6.56 -24.10 -20.29
N TRP A 586 -5.92 -25.27 -20.32
CA TRP A 586 -5.91 -26.11 -21.53
C TRP A 586 -7.21 -26.90 -21.64
N ASP A 587 -7.98 -26.66 -22.70
CA ASP A 587 -9.27 -27.34 -22.94
C ASP A 587 -9.16 -28.64 -23.75
N GLY A 588 -7.93 -29.06 -24.08
CA GLY A 588 -7.64 -30.19 -24.95
C GLY A 588 -7.28 -29.81 -26.39
N ALA A 589 -7.58 -28.56 -26.80
CA ALA A 589 -7.28 -28.04 -28.13
C ALA A 589 -6.64 -26.64 -28.11
N ALA A 590 -7.03 -25.78 -27.17
CA ALA A 590 -6.58 -24.40 -27.04
C ALA A 590 -6.47 -23.98 -25.57
N TRP A 591 -5.85 -22.82 -25.36
CA TRP A 591 -5.78 -22.16 -24.05
C TRP A 591 -6.91 -21.14 -23.95
N GLY A 592 -7.77 -21.26 -22.94
CA GLY A 592 -8.90 -20.36 -22.68
C GLY A 592 -8.95 -19.87 -21.23
N HIS A 593 -9.84 -18.94 -20.89
CA HIS A 593 -9.93 -18.38 -19.52
C HIS A 593 -10.95 -19.10 -18.63
N ASP A 594 -11.68 -20.10 -19.14
CA ASP A 594 -12.65 -20.85 -18.35
C ASP A 594 -11.96 -22.02 -17.61
N PRO A 595 -11.82 -21.98 -16.27
CA PRO A 595 -11.24 -23.07 -15.51
C PRO A 595 -12.06 -24.37 -15.60
N GLY A 596 -13.38 -24.28 -15.81
CA GLY A 596 -14.26 -25.44 -15.92
C GLY A 596 -14.09 -26.22 -17.23
N ALA A 597 -13.48 -25.60 -18.24
CA ALA A 597 -13.18 -26.24 -19.53
C ALA A 597 -11.88 -27.04 -19.52
N ALA A 598 -11.10 -27.01 -18.43
CA ALA A 598 -9.79 -27.65 -18.35
C ALA A 598 -9.88 -29.17 -18.57
N ALA A 599 -9.24 -29.65 -19.64
CA ALA A 599 -9.24 -31.05 -20.02
C ALA A 599 -8.39 -31.90 -19.07
N GLU A 600 -8.88 -33.12 -18.83
CA GLU A 600 -8.16 -34.12 -18.07
C GLU A 600 -7.01 -34.71 -18.88
N LEU A 601 -5.79 -34.57 -18.36
CA LEU A 601 -4.55 -35.06 -18.96
C LEU A 601 -4.21 -36.48 -18.52
N ILE A 602 -4.50 -36.79 -17.25
CA ILE A 602 -4.39 -38.11 -16.62
C ILE A 602 -5.66 -38.28 -15.78
N GLY A 603 -6.35 -39.42 -15.91
CA GLY A 603 -7.57 -39.68 -15.15
C GLY A 603 -7.33 -40.22 -13.75
N SER A 604 -8.32 -40.07 -12.85
CA SER A 604 -8.18 -40.37 -11.41
C SER A 604 -8.13 -41.86 -11.05
N ASP A 605 -8.34 -42.78 -12.00
CA ASP A 605 -8.37 -44.23 -11.76
C ASP A 605 -7.18 -44.96 -12.42
N PRO A 606 -6.16 -45.35 -11.65
CA PRO A 606 -5.89 -45.00 -10.25
C PRO A 606 -5.19 -43.64 -10.11
N GLY A 607 -5.01 -42.87 -11.20
CA GLY A 607 -4.53 -41.48 -11.16
C GLY A 607 -3.14 -41.25 -10.59
N VAL A 608 -2.89 -40.01 -10.18
CA VAL A 608 -1.66 -39.51 -9.56
C VAL A 608 -1.89 -39.23 -8.07
N SER A 609 -0.82 -38.98 -7.33
CA SER A 609 -0.90 -38.32 -6.02
C SER A 609 -1.37 -36.87 -6.14
N GLN A 610 -1.94 -36.33 -5.06
CA GLN A 610 -2.46 -34.98 -4.92
C GLN A 610 -1.37 -33.95 -5.18
N THR A 611 -0.17 -34.21 -4.68
CA THR A 611 1.05 -33.48 -5.01
C THR A 611 1.95 -34.40 -5.83
N LEU A 612 2.56 -33.86 -6.87
CA LEU A 612 3.41 -34.60 -7.79
C LEU A 612 4.51 -33.69 -8.35
N SER A 613 5.34 -34.23 -9.25
CA SER A 613 6.27 -33.39 -10.02
C SER A 613 6.00 -33.48 -11.50
N VAL A 614 6.00 -32.33 -12.16
CA VAL A 614 5.99 -32.22 -13.61
C VAL A 614 7.16 -31.34 -14.03
N PHE A 615 7.97 -31.81 -14.98
CA PHE A 615 9.12 -31.06 -15.48
C PHE A 615 9.36 -31.40 -16.96
N GLU A 616 10.06 -30.51 -17.64
CA GLU A 616 10.46 -30.66 -19.03
C GLU A 616 11.97 -30.95 -19.08
N ARG A 617 12.37 -31.87 -19.97
CA ARG A 617 13.77 -32.15 -20.27
C ARG A 617 13.89 -32.62 -21.72
N ASP A 618 14.75 -31.96 -22.48
CA ASP A 618 15.08 -32.30 -23.87
C ASP A 618 13.85 -32.46 -24.80
N GLY A 619 12.88 -31.56 -24.66
CA GLY A 619 11.61 -31.52 -25.39
C GLY A 619 10.54 -32.49 -24.87
N THR A 620 10.83 -33.26 -23.82
CA THR A 620 9.90 -34.25 -23.26
C THR A 620 9.38 -33.79 -21.90
N TRP A 621 8.07 -33.85 -21.74
CA TRP A 621 7.38 -33.55 -20.47
C TRP A 621 7.22 -34.82 -19.66
N TYR A 622 7.68 -34.79 -18.42
CA TYR A 622 7.61 -35.90 -17.48
C TYR A 622 6.68 -35.54 -16.33
N ALA A 623 5.71 -36.41 -16.01
CA ALA A 623 5.00 -36.36 -14.74
C ALA A 623 5.41 -37.58 -13.90
N VAL A 624 5.87 -37.36 -12.67
CA VAL A 624 6.33 -38.42 -11.76
C VAL A 624 5.37 -38.45 -10.57
N SER A 625 4.75 -39.60 -10.33
CA SER A 625 3.80 -39.75 -9.23
C SER A 625 3.53 -41.20 -8.86
N LYS A 626 2.97 -41.41 -7.66
CA LYS A 626 2.47 -42.71 -7.20
C LYS A 626 1.05 -42.91 -7.71
N ARG A 627 0.77 -44.05 -8.34
CA ARG A 627 -0.60 -44.42 -8.76
C ARG A 627 -1.43 -44.86 -7.57
N GLY A 628 -2.65 -44.35 -7.43
CA GLY A 628 -3.58 -44.72 -6.36
C GLY A 628 -3.33 -44.01 -5.02
N GLU A 629 -2.66 -42.86 -5.05
CA GLU A 629 -2.35 -42.03 -3.88
C GLU A 629 -1.60 -42.82 -2.79
N VAL A 630 -1.73 -42.41 -1.53
CA VAL A 630 -1.14 -43.03 -0.33
C VAL A 630 -1.37 -44.55 -0.25
N LEU A 631 -2.51 -45.07 -0.73
CA LEU A 631 -2.83 -46.51 -0.69
C LEU A 631 -2.27 -47.29 -1.88
N GLY A 632 -1.80 -46.59 -2.92
CA GLY A 632 -1.10 -47.18 -4.04
C GLY A 632 0.22 -47.85 -3.67
N SER A 633 0.91 -48.40 -4.66
CA SER A 633 2.29 -48.90 -4.50
C SER A 633 3.19 -48.47 -5.65
N ASP A 634 2.66 -48.40 -6.87
CA ASP A 634 3.48 -48.17 -8.07
C ASP A 634 3.90 -46.69 -8.21
N LEU A 635 5.21 -46.44 -8.22
CA LEU A 635 5.78 -45.18 -8.70
C LEU A 635 5.86 -45.23 -10.22
N VAL A 636 5.22 -44.27 -10.88
CA VAL A 636 5.10 -44.24 -12.35
C VAL A 636 5.58 -42.90 -12.90
N VAL A 637 6.19 -42.97 -14.09
CA VAL A 637 6.58 -41.82 -14.90
C VAL A 637 5.70 -41.78 -16.15
N TRP A 638 4.95 -40.69 -16.34
CA TRP A 638 4.22 -40.41 -17.57
C TRP A 638 5.06 -39.49 -18.45
N THR A 639 4.95 -39.68 -19.77
CA THR A 639 5.63 -38.85 -20.77
C THR A 639 4.63 -38.17 -21.70
N ALA A 640 4.94 -36.94 -22.12
CA ALA A 640 4.16 -36.18 -23.09
C ALA A 640 5.07 -35.35 -24.01
N PRO A 641 4.63 -35.07 -25.25
CA PRO A 641 5.38 -34.21 -26.19
C PRO A 641 5.16 -32.71 -25.93
N ALA A 642 4.24 -32.34 -25.05
CA ALA A 642 3.82 -30.97 -24.80
C ALA A 642 3.25 -30.83 -23.36
N PRO A 643 3.19 -29.61 -22.80
CA PRO A 643 2.67 -29.38 -21.45
C PRO A 643 1.22 -29.83 -21.26
N GLY A 644 0.41 -29.74 -22.32
CA GLY A 644 -0.98 -30.18 -22.35
C GLY A 644 -1.19 -31.65 -22.71
N GLY A 645 -0.13 -32.47 -22.71
CA GLY A 645 -0.21 -33.90 -23.03
C GLY A 645 -0.15 -34.20 -24.54
N PRO A 646 -0.65 -35.38 -24.95
CA PRO A 646 -1.21 -36.43 -24.10
C PRO A 646 -0.14 -37.09 -23.24
N PHE A 647 -0.44 -37.34 -21.96
CA PHE A 647 0.46 -38.04 -21.04
C PHE A 647 0.24 -39.55 -21.12
N THR A 648 1.31 -40.30 -21.38
CA THR A 648 1.29 -41.76 -21.48
C THR A 648 2.07 -42.38 -20.33
N ALA A 649 1.43 -43.26 -19.56
CA ALA A 649 2.06 -43.95 -18.44
C ALA A 649 3.12 -44.97 -18.91
N GLY A 650 4.31 -44.92 -18.33
CA GLY A 650 5.27 -46.02 -18.40
C GLY A 650 4.92 -47.17 -17.45
N PRO A 651 5.67 -48.30 -17.49
CA PRO A 651 5.62 -49.30 -16.44
C PRO A 651 6.09 -48.71 -15.09
N PRO A 652 5.71 -49.31 -13.95
CA PRO A 652 6.25 -48.91 -12.64
C PRO A 652 7.78 -48.91 -12.64
N VAL A 653 8.37 -47.82 -12.14
CA VAL A 653 9.83 -47.64 -12.05
C VAL A 653 10.38 -47.96 -10.65
N ALA A 654 9.51 -47.99 -9.65
CA ALA A 654 9.78 -48.46 -8.29
C ALA A 654 8.46 -48.79 -7.57
N GLU A 655 8.55 -49.45 -6.42
CA GLU A 655 7.41 -49.71 -5.53
C GLU A 655 7.60 -48.95 -4.20
N LEU A 656 6.56 -48.25 -3.78
CA LEU A 656 6.48 -47.47 -2.55
C LEU A 656 5.20 -47.85 -1.77
N PRO A 657 5.02 -49.11 -1.35
CA PRO A 657 3.82 -49.52 -0.64
C PRO A 657 3.72 -48.81 0.71
N SER A 658 2.50 -48.39 1.06
CA SER A 658 2.15 -48.10 2.45
C SER A 658 1.72 -49.40 3.13
N ASP A 659 1.94 -49.50 4.44
CA ASP A 659 1.45 -50.58 5.28
C ASP A 659 0.68 -49.98 6.47
N PRO A 660 -0.59 -49.62 6.28
CA PRO A 660 -1.38 -48.98 7.33
C PRO A 660 -1.60 -49.86 8.56
N ASP A 661 -1.54 -51.19 8.40
CA ASP A 661 -1.72 -52.15 9.50
C ASP A 661 -0.52 -52.10 10.46
N ASP A 662 0.70 -51.97 9.91
CA ASP A 662 1.93 -51.70 10.67
C ASP A 662 2.17 -50.19 10.91
N GLY A 663 1.23 -49.35 10.49
CA GLY A 663 1.25 -47.89 10.66
C GLY A 663 2.15 -47.11 9.71
N LEU A 664 2.81 -47.76 8.74
CA LEU A 664 3.71 -47.12 7.78
C LEU A 664 2.96 -46.46 6.63
N LEU A 665 3.20 -45.17 6.41
CA LEU A 665 2.70 -44.42 5.25
C LEU A 665 3.85 -43.99 4.36
N ARG A 666 3.72 -44.21 3.03
CA ARG A 666 4.64 -43.69 2.01
C ARG A 666 3.86 -42.96 0.93
N TYR A 667 4.16 -41.67 0.75
CA TYR A 667 3.33 -40.77 -0.06
C TYR A 667 4.14 -39.63 -0.68
N MET A 668 3.48 -38.89 -1.59
CA MET A 668 4.03 -37.69 -2.25
C MET A 668 5.46 -37.87 -2.77
N PRO A 669 5.71 -38.79 -3.72
CA PRO A 669 6.99 -38.82 -4.40
C PRO A 669 7.17 -37.55 -5.26
N LEU A 670 8.27 -36.82 -5.05
CA LEU A 670 8.63 -35.61 -5.76
C LEU A 670 9.98 -35.78 -6.47
N ALA A 671 10.05 -35.39 -7.74
CA ALA A 671 11.24 -35.46 -8.55
C ALA A 671 12.10 -34.19 -8.42
N HIS A 672 13.42 -34.38 -8.44
CA HIS A 672 14.43 -33.32 -8.30
C HIS A 672 15.34 -33.34 -9.54
N PRO A 673 14.93 -32.72 -10.67
CA PRO A 673 15.66 -32.83 -11.93
C PRO A 673 17.08 -32.22 -11.88
N ASP A 674 17.33 -31.27 -10.98
CA ASP A 674 18.63 -30.60 -10.82
C ASP A 674 19.54 -31.27 -9.78
N LEU A 675 19.01 -32.23 -9.01
CA LEU A 675 19.75 -32.88 -7.92
C LEU A 675 20.46 -34.13 -8.42
N LEU A 676 21.80 -34.15 -8.35
CA LEU A 676 22.65 -35.24 -8.84
C LEU A 676 22.24 -35.71 -10.25
N PRO A 677 22.28 -34.81 -11.26
CA PRO A 677 21.77 -35.11 -12.60
C PRO A 677 22.57 -36.24 -13.25
N GLU A 678 21.85 -37.24 -13.76
CA GLU A 678 22.38 -38.39 -14.48
C GLU A 678 21.45 -38.71 -15.65
N ASP A 679 22.03 -38.84 -16.86
CA ASP A 679 21.28 -39.05 -18.10
C ASP A 679 20.32 -40.26 -18.00
N GLY A 680 19.08 -40.07 -18.47
CA GLY A 680 18.07 -41.13 -18.43
C GLY A 680 17.56 -41.48 -17.03
N SER A 681 17.84 -40.67 -16.01
CA SER A 681 17.32 -40.87 -14.66
C SER A 681 16.94 -39.55 -13.96
N VAL A 682 16.24 -39.68 -12.84
CA VAL A 682 15.94 -38.56 -11.95
C VAL A 682 15.98 -39.03 -10.50
N VAL A 683 16.40 -38.14 -9.59
CA VAL A 683 16.29 -38.36 -8.15
C VAL A 683 14.86 -38.05 -7.71
N VAL A 684 14.27 -38.93 -6.93
CA VAL A 684 12.92 -38.78 -6.36
C VAL A 684 13.03 -38.89 -4.84
N SER A 685 12.50 -37.91 -4.12
CA SER A 685 12.21 -38.07 -2.70
C SER A 685 10.77 -38.57 -2.52
N TYR A 686 10.48 -39.28 -1.44
CA TYR A 686 9.11 -39.55 -1.01
C TYR A 686 8.99 -39.33 0.49
N SER A 687 7.83 -38.89 0.92
CA SER A 687 7.52 -38.73 2.35
C SER A 687 7.25 -40.09 2.98
N GLN A 688 7.73 -40.28 4.19
CA GLN A 688 7.42 -41.41 5.04
C GLN A 688 6.88 -40.90 6.38
N ASN A 689 5.87 -41.58 6.92
CA ASN A 689 5.30 -41.26 8.23
C ASN A 689 4.79 -42.52 8.94
N SER A 690 4.49 -42.39 10.24
CA SER A 690 3.77 -43.37 11.05
C SER A 690 2.37 -42.85 11.39
N THR A 691 1.36 -43.72 11.43
CA THR A 691 0.03 -43.39 11.97
C THR A 691 0.05 -43.21 13.50
N ASP A 692 1.09 -43.69 14.18
CA ASP A 692 1.34 -43.45 15.61
C ASP A 692 2.14 -42.16 15.80
N VAL A 693 1.44 -41.07 16.13
CA VAL A 693 2.04 -39.77 16.43
C VAL A 693 3.00 -39.84 17.61
N GLY A 694 2.74 -40.69 18.60
CA GLY A 694 3.64 -40.90 19.74
C GLY A 694 5.00 -41.43 19.30
N ALA A 695 5.00 -42.43 18.41
CA ALA A 695 6.22 -42.96 17.81
C ALA A 695 7.00 -41.90 17.03
N VAL A 696 6.33 -41.01 16.28
CA VAL A 696 6.98 -39.90 15.55
C VAL A 696 7.58 -38.86 16.52
N LEU A 697 6.91 -38.59 17.64
CA LEU A 697 7.43 -37.66 18.65
C LEU A 697 8.64 -38.22 19.40
N GLU A 698 8.72 -39.54 19.58
CA GLU A 698 9.86 -40.25 20.18
C GLU A 698 11.03 -40.42 19.19
N ASP A 699 10.73 -40.81 17.95
CA ASP A 699 11.67 -40.92 16.86
C ASP A 699 11.24 -40.11 15.62
N PRO A 700 11.64 -38.83 15.55
CA PRO A 700 11.35 -37.97 14.40
C PRO A 700 11.89 -38.48 13.05
N LEU A 701 12.81 -39.45 13.03
CA LEU A 701 13.34 -40.04 11.79
C LEU A 701 12.31 -40.89 11.05
N LEU A 702 11.25 -41.33 11.74
CA LEU A 702 10.09 -41.96 11.11
C LEU A 702 9.31 -41.00 10.20
N TYR A 703 9.54 -39.69 10.36
CA TYR A 703 8.90 -38.61 9.63
C TYR A 703 9.94 -37.77 8.88
N ARG A 704 10.66 -38.41 7.96
CA ARG A 704 11.68 -37.80 7.10
C ARG A 704 11.55 -38.30 5.66
N PRO A 705 11.86 -37.45 4.65
CA PRO A 705 11.88 -37.92 3.27
C PRO A 705 12.99 -38.94 3.05
N ARG A 706 12.77 -39.84 2.10
CA ARG A 706 13.77 -40.80 1.60
C ARG A 706 13.99 -40.59 0.12
N PHE A 707 15.23 -40.74 -0.32
CA PHE A 707 15.64 -40.53 -1.70
C PHE A 707 15.91 -41.85 -2.42
N ILE A 708 15.48 -41.93 -3.67
CA ILE A 708 15.79 -43.01 -4.62
C ILE A 708 16.11 -42.40 -5.99
N ARG A 709 16.91 -43.11 -6.79
CA ARG A 709 17.10 -42.79 -8.21
C ARG A 709 16.21 -43.70 -9.05
N VAL A 710 15.47 -43.13 -9.99
CA VAL A 710 14.58 -43.89 -10.89
C VAL A 710 14.90 -43.61 -12.35
N PRO A 711 14.73 -44.59 -13.25
CA PRO A 711 14.90 -44.38 -14.67
C PRO A 711 13.79 -43.49 -15.25
N LEU A 712 14.16 -42.64 -16.20
CA LEU A 712 13.22 -41.92 -17.05
C LEU A 712 13.01 -42.71 -18.36
N PRO A 713 11.76 -42.89 -18.82
CA PRO A 713 11.50 -43.48 -20.12
C PRO A 713 12.18 -42.67 -21.24
N ALA A 714 12.74 -43.38 -22.22
CA ALA A 714 13.25 -42.73 -23.42
C ALA A 714 12.11 -41.97 -24.14
N PRO A 715 12.38 -40.81 -24.76
CA PRO A 715 11.38 -40.09 -25.53
C PRO A 715 10.75 -41.02 -26.56
N SER A 716 9.43 -41.11 -26.60
CA SER A 716 8.73 -41.80 -27.68
C SER A 716 9.12 -41.12 -28.99
N ALA A 717 9.83 -41.83 -29.87
CA ALA A 717 10.17 -41.31 -31.19
C ALA A 717 8.87 -40.89 -31.91
N SER A 718 8.76 -39.60 -32.21
CA SER A 718 7.63 -38.97 -32.89
C SER A 718 7.38 -39.54 -34.29
#